data_AF-A0A250X1G9-F1
#
_entry.id   AF-A0A250X1G9-F1
#
_cell.length_a   1.000
_cell.length_b   1.000
_cell.length_c   1.000
_cell.angle_alpha   90.00
_cell.angle_beta   90.00
_cell.angle_gamma   90.00
#
_symmetry.space_group_name_H-M   'P 1'
#
loop_
_entity.id
_entity.type
_entity.pdbx_description
1 polymer ?
#
loop_
_entity_poly.entity_id
_entity_poly.type
_entity_poly.pdbx_seq_one_letter_code
_entity_poly.pdbx_strand_id
1 'polypeptide(L)'
;MSFNSRMPCFKCTHQLSIDRSLLFSSRVQDHRRCNKPFHHSRFNSTAVFAAVSTGVRSKRSPQEQAHIDDSRTLSLKREEDVCLNTSLVYSRFYWPLDLPGENISLWGSFNGWTKGIPLHRFGEKSEASVILPLRPGNYEFKYVVDGTWMPAPFEAIVTNSQGHLNNQRVVAPSVSFSISAPYASQVLVVGDWDNWQYTMLLKKDLQTGVFSCQAHLKPGQYCYHYLVDGQVALNPSEHSRLHKERGVAHKVWSNLPNIFRIFYSTGWEYTLLHYRRVHQHKDDGVRQASSSEFCQQAMVKTNSRGCALGAWKVATIVPSSPDEKIEFYLTNGEQGGRLQEDRPGNAPLYCLPSPSSFKLTFGQVKPFPRGAEERIMLVSDLDGTMFGDVSSPDAFHSSCRFLEYWESSQALAGSILVYNTGRSLGQFTELMQRCGGRVAVPDVLITAVGTKVWRLDCTLGRTGSNGTEWQEDREWARRLDAQWNLGTARKVASKLVKHYNDPGMVKVLDDGSEHQHRLALCINVSTLKHCTETMTEAFSKEGMEVRLIVSGAGSHRYLDCVPMAAGKEQALQYVRRMYGIAEHLCVAAGDSGNDILMLEGDHPGIVVGNAQSELLNWIVKQNQSGKTLYVDASFADGIVEGLARHGLY
;
A
#
# COMPACT_ATOMS: atom_id res chain seq x y z
N MET A 1 55.75 -28.40 -10.62
CA MET A 1 55.94 -29.81 -11.06
C MET A 1 54.56 -30.44 -11.22
N SER A 2 54.42 -31.43 -12.09
CA SER A 2 53.15 -32.02 -12.51
C SER A 2 53.16 -33.54 -12.31
N PHE A 3 51.99 -34.15 -12.03
CA PHE A 3 51.32 -35.06 -12.99
C PHE A 3 49.90 -35.46 -12.54
N ASN A 4 49.11 -35.96 -13.49
CA ASN A 4 47.71 -36.38 -13.30
C ASN A 4 47.58 -37.84 -12.82
N SER A 5 46.43 -38.17 -12.24
CA SER A 5 45.75 -39.46 -12.43
C SER A 5 44.26 -39.22 -12.78
N ARG A 6 43.56 -40.23 -13.33
CA ARG A 6 42.21 -40.14 -13.91
C ARG A 6 41.39 -41.42 -13.62
N MET A 7 40.09 -41.35 -13.94
CA MET A 7 39.12 -42.47 -14.10
C MET A 7 38.50 -43.02 -12.79
N PRO A 8 37.36 -43.74 -12.87
CA PRO A 8 36.12 -43.37 -13.60
C PRO A 8 34.83 -43.67 -12.78
N CYS A 9 33.66 -43.28 -13.29
CA CYS A 9 32.36 -43.78 -12.79
C CYS A 9 31.53 -44.43 -13.91
N PHE A 10 30.80 -45.49 -13.55
CA PHE A 10 29.97 -46.30 -14.44
C PHE A 10 28.54 -45.78 -14.58
N LYS A 11 27.87 -46.18 -15.66
CA LYS A 11 26.41 -46.06 -15.83
C LYS A 11 25.69 -47.15 -15.03
N CYS A 12 24.48 -46.86 -14.56
CA CYS A 12 23.33 -47.70 -14.93
C CYS A 12 22.00 -46.94 -14.82
N THR A 13 20.97 -47.49 -15.46
CA THR A 13 19.62 -46.91 -15.61
C THR A 13 18.63 -47.50 -14.61
N HIS A 14 17.54 -46.79 -14.31
CA HIS A 14 16.21 -47.24 -14.73
C HIS A 14 15.16 -46.13 -14.66
N GLN A 15 14.15 -46.27 -15.53
CA GLN A 15 12.99 -45.39 -15.69
C GLN A 15 11.74 -46.25 -15.51
N LEU A 16 10.77 -45.81 -14.69
CA LEU A 16 9.44 -46.40 -14.63
C LEU A 16 8.43 -45.43 -13.99
N SER A 17 7.26 -45.31 -14.60
CA SER A 17 6.08 -44.59 -14.10
C SER A 17 5.14 -45.53 -13.33
N ILE A 18 4.30 -45.00 -12.44
CA ILE A 18 3.07 -45.67 -11.98
C ILE A 18 2.04 -44.63 -11.51
N ASP A 19 0.77 -44.96 -11.68
CA ASP A 19 -0.40 -44.13 -11.37
C ASP A 19 -0.60 -43.78 -9.89
N ARG A 20 -1.49 -42.80 -9.65
CA ARG A 20 -2.15 -42.58 -8.36
C ARG A 20 -3.66 -42.78 -8.48
N SER A 21 -4.18 -43.87 -7.93
CA SER A 21 -5.61 -44.06 -7.73
C SER A 21 -5.95 -44.67 -6.36
N LEU A 22 -6.64 -43.85 -5.56
CA LEU A 22 -7.70 -44.21 -4.62
C LEU A 22 -7.43 -45.07 -3.35
N LEU A 23 -8.18 -44.68 -2.30
CA LEU A 23 -8.67 -45.45 -1.15
C LEU A 23 -7.66 -46.02 -0.13
N PHE A 24 -7.76 -45.50 1.10
CA PHE A 24 -8.15 -46.35 2.24
C PHE A 24 -8.93 -45.53 3.28
N SER A 25 -9.78 -46.19 4.07
CA SER A 25 -10.47 -45.60 5.22
C SER A 25 -10.41 -46.52 6.44
N SER A 26 -10.29 -45.96 7.64
CA SER A 26 -10.32 -46.73 8.89
C SER A 26 -10.86 -45.92 10.07
N ARG A 27 -12.15 -46.15 10.33
CA ARG A 27 -12.90 -46.06 11.60
C ARG A 27 -12.15 -45.58 12.87
N VAL A 28 -12.72 -44.55 13.50
CA VAL A 28 -12.62 -44.34 14.97
C VAL A 28 -13.65 -45.26 15.68
N GLN A 29 -13.37 -45.70 16.91
CA GLN A 29 -14.29 -46.45 17.76
C GLN A 29 -14.70 -45.66 19.03
N ASP A 30 -15.94 -45.88 19.48
CA ASP A 30 -16.50 -45.36 20.73
C ASP A 30 -15.85 -45.94 21.99
N HIS A 31 -15.78 -45.14 23.06
CA HIS A 31 -15.95 -45.64 24.43
C HIS A 31 -16.88 -44.72 25.24
N ARG A 32 -17.60 -45.30 26.22
CA ARG A 32 -18.83 -44.71 26.80
C ARG A 32 -18.76 -44.41 28.31
N ARG A 33 -19.34 -43.25 28.67
CA ARG A 33 -20.17 -42.95 29.87
C ARG A 33 -19.60 -43.11 31.31
N CYS A 34 -19.77 -42.04 32.10
CA CYS A 34 -20.75 -41.92 33.20
C CYS A 34 -20.96 -40.42 33.56
N ASN A 35 -22.20 -39.88 33.62
CA ASN A 35 -23.10 -39.73 34.80
C ASN A 35 -22.48 -38.93 35.97
N LYS A 36 -23.11 -37.94 36.65
CA LYS A 36 -24.46 -37.26 36.67
C LYS A 36 -24.36 -36.06 37.70
N PRO A 37 -25.42 -35.34 38.18
CA PRO A 37 -26.58 -34.65 37.56
C PRO A 37 -26.94 -33.22 38.16
N PHE A 38 -27.99 -32.55 37.62
CA PHE A 38 -28.82 -31.43 38.21
C PHE A 38 -28.17 -30.03 38.45
N HIS A 39 -28.89 -28.88 38.57
CA HIS A 39 -30.36 -28.58 38.67
C HIS A 39 -30.82 -27.25 37.98
N HIS A 40 -32.03 -26.74 38.31
CA HIS A 40 -32.83 -25.62 37.70
C HIS A 40 -32.22 -24.19 37.78
N SER A 41 -32.73 -23.12 37.14
CA SER A 41 -34.10 -22.71 36.67
C SER A 41 -34.06 -21.91 35.33
N ARG A 42 -35.11 -21.72 34.50
CA ARG A 42 -36.56 -21.38 34.63
C ARG A 42 -36.90 -19.93 35.02
N PHE A 43 -37.36 -19.14 34.04
CA PHE A 43 -38.47 -18.17 34.19
C PHE A 43 -39.23 -18.02 32.84
N ASN A 44 -40.50 -17.60 32.90
CA ASN A 44 -41.44 -17.54 31.77
C ASN A 44 -42.20 -16.21 31.75
N SER A 45 -42.57 -15.73 30.56
CA SER A 45 -43.77 -14.90 30.35
C SER A 45 -44.40 -15.09 28.96
N THR A 46 -45.59 -15.70 28.98
CA THR A 46 -46.79 -15.38 28.18
C THR A 46 -46.85 -13.92 27.68
N ALA A 47 -47.19 -13.57 26.42
CA ALA A 47 -48.11 -14.10 25.40
C ALA A 47 -49.62 -13.78 25.63
N VAL A 48 -50.30 -13.18 24.63
CA VAL A 48 -51.76 -12.95 24.53
C VAL A 48 -52.15 -12.62 23.06
N PHE A 49 -53.12 -13.37 22.47
CA PHE A 49 -54.14 -13.09 21.41
C PHE A 49 -53.82 -12.23 20.14
N ALA A 50 -54.54 -12.30 19.00
CA ALA A 50 -55.78 -13.01 18.59
C ALA A 50 -55.70 -13.56 17.13
N ALA A 51 -56.80 -14.07 16.55
CA ALA A 51 -56.85 -14.75 15.23
C ALA A 51 -58.19 -14.53 14.47
N VAL A 52 -58.42 -15.29 13.37
CA VAL A 52 -59.66 -15.39 12.52
C VAL A 52 -59.81 -14.23 11.49
N SER A 53 -60.27 -14.36 10.23
CA SER A 53 -60.85 -15.42 9.33
C SER A 53 -60.15 -15.39 7.92
N THR A 54 -60.47 -16.07 6.79
CA THR A 54 -61.34 -17.22 6.32
C THR A 54 -60.55 -17.93 5.16
N GLY A 55 -60.97 -18.75 4.16
CA GLY A 55 -62.25 -19.24 3.57
C GLY A 55 -62.50 -18.72 2.13
N VAL A 56 -62.94 -19.45 1.08
CA VAL A 56 -63.29 -20.88 0.85
C VAL A 56 -63.11 -21.32 -0.65
N ARG A 57 -62.68 -22.59 -0.86
CA ARG A 57 -62.77 -23.54 -2.03
C ARG A 57 -63.45 -23.18 -3.38
N SER A 58 -62.88 -23.69 -4.50
CA SER A 58 -63.51 -24.66 -5.46
C SER A 58 -62.49 -25.07 -6.58
N LYS A 59 -62.00 -26.32 -6.76
CA LYS A 59 -62.58 -27.62 -7.23
C LYS A 59 -62.94 -27.74 -8.75
N ARG A 60 -62.07 -28.41 -9.53
CA ARG A 60 -62.37 -29.56 -10.45
C ARG A 60 -61.06 -30.20 -10.98
N SER A 61 -61.16 -31.30 -11.75
CA SER A 61 -60.12 -32.36 -11.86
C SER A 61 -60.09 -33.05 -13.26
N PRO A 62 -59.48 -34.23 -13.51
CA PRO A 62 -58.16 -34.30 -14.19
C PRO A 62 -58.06 -35.28 -15.39
N GLN A 63 -56.94 -35.23 -16.12
CA GLN A 63 -56.29 -36.33 -16.87
C GLN A 63 -54.82 -35.92 -17.12
N GLU A 64 -53.82 -36.71 -16.67
CA GLU A 64 -53.09 -37.74 -17.44
C GLU A 64 -52.26 -37.16 -18.60
N GLN A 65 -50.94 -37.38 -18.74
CA GLN A 65 -50.03 -38.39 -18.15
C GLN A 65 -48.66 -37.78 -17.73
N ALA A 66 -47.79 -38.59 -17.12
CA ALA A 66 -46.56 -38.14 -16.45
C ALA A 66 -45.31 -38.21 -17.32
N HIS A 67 -44.32 -37.34 -17.03
CA HIS A 67 -42.97 -37.81 -16.69
C HIS A 67 -42.22 -36.81 -15.79
N ILE A 68 -41.38 -37.38 -14.93
CA ILE A 68 -40.43 -36.79 -13.96
C ILE A 68 -39.33 -36.00 -14.74
N ASP A 69 -38.73 -34.88 -14.28
CA ASP A 69 -38.20 -34.57 -12.92
C ASP A 69 -38.23 -33.06 -12.51
N ASP A 70 -37.54 -32.74 -11.39
CA ASP A 70 -37.81 -31.65 -10.45
C ASP A 70 -37.19 -30.24 -10.70
N SER A 71 -37.65 -29.28 -9.90
CA SER A 71 -37.00 -28.02 -9.46
C SER A 71 -37.00 -26.80 -10.40
N ARG A 72 -38.03 -25.96 -10.20
CA ARG A 72 -38.23 -24.60 -10.73
C ARG A 72 -37.00 -23.66 -10.59
N THR A 73 -36.41 -23.24 -11.71
CA THR A 73 -35.61 -22.00 -11.77
C THR A 73 -36.55 -20.80 -11.77
N LEU A 74 -36.77 -20.17 -10.61
CA LEU A 74 -37.59 -18.95 -10.51
C LEU A 74 -36.82 -17.73 -11.03
N SER A 75 -37.31 -17.18 -12.15
CA SER A 75 -36.72 -16.04 -12.85
C SER A 75 -37.02 -14.70 -12.17
N LEU A 76 -36.13 -14.29 -11.26
CA LEU A 76 -36.04 -12.89 -10.84
C LEU A 76 -35.32 -12.06 -11.93
N LYS A 77 -35.88 -10.88 -12.22
CA LYS A 77 -35.33 -9.93 -13.19
C LYS A 77 -33.94 -9.48 -12.71
N ARG A 78 -32.98 -9.36 -13.64
CA ARG A 78 -31.72 -8.64 -13.41
C ARG A 78 -31.83 -7.25 -13.98
N GLU A 79 -31.96 -6.27 -13.09
CA GLU A 79 -31.68 -4.87 -13.36
C GLU A 79 -30.20 -4.60 -13.03
N GLU A 80 -29.52 -3.99 -14.00
CA GLU A 80 -28.42 -3.01 -13.88
C GLU A 80 -27.07 -3.35 -13.20
N ASP A 81 -26.04 -2.70 -13.77
CA ASP A 81 -24.73 -2.31 -13.23
C ASP A 81 -24.02 -3.16 -12.15
N VAL A 82 -23.12 -4.03 -12.61
CA VAL A 82 -21.97 -4.51 -11.82
C VAL A 82 -20.66 -4.21 -12.55
N CYS A 83 -20.26 -2.94 -12.53
CA CYS A 83 -18.91 -2.49 -12.87
C CYS A 83 -18.39 -1.56 -11.75
N LEU A 84 -17.06 -1.39 -11.64
CA LEU A 84 -16.39 -0.53 -10.65
C LEU A 84 -16.57 -0.94 -9.16
N ASN A 85 -16.22 -2.17 -8.79
CA ASN A 85 -15.94 -2.49 -7.39
C ASN A 85 -14.46 -2.18 -7.07
N THR A 86 -14.20 -0.96 -6.61
CA THR A 86 -12.85 -0.41 -6.31
C THR A 86 -12.27 -0.89 -4.98
N SER A 87 -10.94 -0.87 -4.85
CA SER A 87 -10.21 -1.19 -3.62
C SER A 87 -10.66 -0.33 -2.44
N LEU A 88 -10.61 -0.89 -1.23
CA LEU A 88 -10.90 -0.18 0.02
C LEU A 88 -9.63 0.48 0.58
N VAL A 89 -9.81 1.64 1.20
CA VAL A 89 -8.78 2.51 1.75
C VAL A 89 -9.09 2.73 3.23
N TYR A 90 -8.23 2.24 4.11
CA TYR A 90 -8.42 2.31 5.56
C TYR A 90 -8.15 3.72 6.07
N SER A 91 -9.17 4.33 6.68
CA SER A 91 -9.18 5.75 7.07
C SER A 91 -9.47 5.89 8.57
N ARG A 92 -8.49 6.40 9.33
CA ARG A 92 -8.59 6.70 10.77
C ARG A 92 -9.47 7.92 11.04
N PHE A 93 -10.49 7.78 11.88
CA PHE A 93 -11.23 8.89 12.48
C PHE A 93 -10.97 8.89 13.98
N TYR A 94 -10.76 10.06 14.58
CA TYR A 94 -10.38 10.16 15.99
C TYR A 94 -10.91 11.44 16.66
N TRP A 95 -10.96 11.42 17.99
CA TRP A 95 -11.30 12.55 18.84
C TRP A 95 -10.23 12.70 19.94
N PRO A 96 -9.46 13.80 19.94
CA PRO A 96 -8.34 14.02 20.86
C PRO A 96 -8.67 13.80 22.34
N LEU A 97 -7.64 13.42 23.12
CA LEU A 97 -7.74 13.28 24.57
C LEU A 97 -8.09 14.61 25.26
N ASP A 98 -7.54 15.72 24.77
CA ASP A 98 -7.67 17.05 25.39
C ASP A 98 -9.03 17.73 25.12
N LEU A 99 -9.89 17.12 24.30
CA LEU A 99 -11.25 17.59 24.06
C LEU A 99 -12.25 16.82 24.95
N PRO A 100 -13.23 17.49 25.57
CA PRO A 100 -14.27 16.82 26.35
C PRO A 100 -15.05 15.83 25.47
N GLY A 101 -15.52 14.75 26.09
CA GLY A 101 -16.29 13.69 25.42
C GLY A 101 -16.04 12.31 26.00
N GLU A 102 -17.05 11.72 26.65
CA GLU A 102 -17.02 10.30 27.02
C GLU A 102 -17.62 9.45 25.90
N ASN A 103 -18.86 9.75 25.50
CA ASN A 103 -19.63 8.97 24.53
C ASN A 103 -19.50 9.61 23.13
N ILE A 104 -18.46 9.19 22.40
CA ILE A 104 -18.13 9.73 21.08
C ILE A 104 -18.54 8.74 19.98
N SER A 105 -19.30 9.22 18.99
CA SER A 105 -19.62 8.44 17.79
C SER A 105 -19.47 9.27 16.52
N LEU A 106 -18.99 8.63 15.46
CA LEU A 106 -18.79 9.19 14.13
C LEU A 106 -19.99 8.85 13.23
N TRP A 107 -20.48 9.86 12.50
CA TRP A 107 -21.54 9.74 11.50
C TRP A 107 -21.04 10.33 10.18
N GLY A 108 -21.51 9.83 9.03
CA GLY A 108 -21.10 10.39 7.74
C GLY A 108 -21.71 9.72 6.51
N SER A 109 -21.38 10.28 5.33
CA SER A 109 -21.93 9.83 4.05
C SER A 109 -21.55 8.39 3.69
N PHE A 110 -20.46 7.85 4.26
CA PHE A 110 -20.03 6.45 4.08
C PHE A 110 -21.04 5.41 4.57
N ASN A 111 -22.01 5.78 5.43
CA ASN A 111 -23.16 4.94 5.79
C ASN A 111 -24.51 5.66 5.57
N GLY A 112 -24.53 6.69 4.72
CA GLY A 112 -25.71 7.49 4.45
C GLY A 112 -26.26 8.23 5.67
N TRP A 113 -25.41 8.56 6.65
CA TRP A 113 -25.79 9.16 7.94
C TRP A 113 -26.80 8.32 8.76
N THR A 114 -26.92 7.02 8.50
CA THR A 114 -27.95 6.16 9.11
C THR A 114 -27.59 5.64 10.50
N LYS A 115 -26.31 5.62 10.87
CA LYS A 115 -25.84 5.01 12.12
C LYS A 115 -24.56 5.67 12.65
N GLY A 116 -24.55 5.98 13.94
CA GLY A 116 -23.34 6.34 14.67
C GLY A 116 -22.42 5.14 14.85
N ILE A 117 -21.15 5.30 14.45
CA ILE A 117 -20.08 4.33 14.69
C ILE A 117 -19.34 4.78 15.95
N PRO A 118 -19.31 4.00 17.04
CA PRO A 118 -18.63 4.40 18.27
C PRO A 118 -17.12 4.53 18.03
N LEU A 119 -16.50 5.52 18.66
CA LEU A 119 -15.05 5.59 18.79
C LEU A 119 -14.63 4.89 20.08
N HIS A 120 -13.49 4.20 20.05
CA HIS A 120 -12.98 3.44 21.17
C HIS A 120 -11.74 4.12 21.78
N ARG A 121 -11.76 4.35 23.10
CA ARG A 121 -10.57 4.77 23.87
C ARG A 121 -9.84 3.52 24.37
N PHE A 122 -8.62 3.30 23.90
CA PHE A 122 -7.73 2.24 24.38
C PHE A 122 -6.98 2.66 25.66
N GLY A 123 -7.75 2.86 26.75
CA GLY A 123 -7.26 3.26 28.08
C GLY A 123 -7.40 4.75 28.38
N GLU A 124 -7.26 5.12 29.66
CA GLU A 124 -7.60 6.45 30.21
C GLU A 124 -6.83 7.64 29.59
N LYS A 125 -5.68 7.38 28.95
CA LYS A 125 -4.81 8.39 28.31
C LYS A 125 -4.76 8.25 26.79
N SER A 126 -5.83 7.74 26.19
CA SER A 126 -5.96 7.61 24.74
C SER A 126 -7.03 8.55 24.18
N GLU A 127 -6.74 9.11 23.02
CA GLU A 127 -7.76 9.62 22.10
C GLU A 127 -8.75 8.50 21.74
N ALA A 128 -10.01 8.86 21.49
CA ALA A 128 -10.99 7.89 21.01
C ALA A 128 -10.80 7.73 19.49
N SER A 129 -10.75 6.51 18.94
CA SER A 129 -10.56 6.31 17.49
C SER A 129 -11.40 5.18 16.88
N VAL A 130 -11.52 5.20 15.55
CA VAL A 130 -12.07 4.11 14.72
C VAL A 130 -11.47 4.18 13.32
N ILE A 131 -11.07 3.02 12.76
CA ILE A 131 -10.63 2.91 11.36
C ILE A 131 -11.81 2.44 10.51
N LEU A 132 -12.10 3.14 9.41
CA LEU A 132 -13.11 2.72 8.43
C LEU A 132 -12.47 2.34 7.08
N PRO A 133 -12.79 1.16 6.50
CA PRO A 133 -12.47 0.89 5.10
C PRO A 133 -13.43 1.66 4.20
N LEU A 134 -12.97 2.79 3.66
CA LEU A 134 -13.71 3.63 2.71
C LEU A 134 -13.34 3.26 1.26
N ARG A 135 -14.06 3.79 0.27
CA ARG A 135 -13.66 3.70 -1.14
C ARG A 135 -12.96 5.01 -1.55
N PRO A 136 -12.24 5.08 -2.68
CA PRO A 136 -11.89 6.35 -3.29
C PRO A 136 -13.14 7.23 -3.49
N GLY A 137 -13.07 8.49 -3.08
CA GLY A 137 -14.24 9.37 -3.03
C GLY A 137 -14.11 10.54 -2.05
N ASN A 138 -15.13 11.40 -2.03
CA ASN A 138 -15.21 12.54 -1.11
C ASN A 138 -16.30 12.24 -0.07
N TYR A 139 -15.97 12.33 1.22
CA TYR A 139 -16.85 11.97 2.33
C TYR A 139 -17.13 13.18 3.22
N GLU A 140 -18.41 13.39 3.54
CA GLU A 140 -18.81 14.25 4.64
C GLU A 140 -18.95 13.43 5.92
N PHE A 141 -18.58 13.98 7.06
CA PHE A 141 -18.74 13.34 8.37
C PHE A 141 -18.86 14.36 9.50
N LYS A 142 -19.30 13.89 10.67
CA LYS A 142 -19.42 14.69 11.90
C LYS A 142 -19.39 13.78 13.12
N TYR A 143 -19.05 14.32 14.28
CA TYR A 143 -19.10 13.59 15.54
C TYR A 143 -20.37 13.93 16.32
N VAL A 144 -20.87 12.96 17.07
CA VAL A 144 -21.80 13.17 18.18
C VAL A 144 -21.04 12.84 19.46
N VAL A 145 -20.88 13.85 20.31
CA VAL A 145 -20.09 13.81 21.54
C VAL A 145 -21.03 14.09 22.71
N ASP A 146 -21.25 13.09 23.56
CA ASP A 146 -22.23 13.12 24.66
C ASP A 146 -23.60 13.68 24.24
N GLY A 147 -24.08 13.22 23.08
CA GLY A 147 -25.36 13.62 22.47
C GLY A 147 -25.31 14.89 21.62
N THR A 148 -24.20 15.65 21.63
CA THR A 148 -24.08 16.93 20.92
C THR A 148 -23.36 16.78 19.58
N TRP A 149 -23.94 17.30 18.49
CA TRP A 149 -23.37 17.25 17.14
C TRP A 149 -22.25 18.28 16.94
N MET A 150 -21.00 17.82 16.78
CA MET A 150 -19.81 18.67 16.67
C MET A 150 -18.92 18.25 15.48
N PRO A 151 -18.40 19.19 14.68
CA PRO A 151 -17.29 18.90 13.77
C PRO A 151 -15.98 18.74 14.56
N ALA A 152 -15.04 17.95 14.05
CA ALA A 152 -13.66 17.98 14.51
C ALA A 152 -13.01 19.34 14.18
N PRO A 153 -12.39 20.04 15.16
CA PRO A 153 -11.83 21.38 14.95
C PRO A 153 -10.50 21.39 14.19
N PHE A 154 -9.88 20.23 13.98
CA PHE A 154 -8.59 20.05 13.31
C PHE A 154 -8.72 19.48 11.88
N GLU A 155 -9.93 19.19 11.41
CA GLU A 155 -10.18 18.66 10.07
C GLU A 155 -10.88 19.68 9.16
N ALA A 156 -10.73 19.52 7.85
CA ALA A 156 -11.40 20.38 6.87
C ALA A 156 -12.91 20.38 7.08
N ILE A 157 -13.54 21.55 6.91
CA ILE A 157 -14.98 21.76 7.07
C ILE A 157 -15.64 22.11 5.74
N VAL A 158 -16.88 21.65 5.56
CA VAL A 158 -17.73 21.93 4.40
C VAL A 158 -19.14 22.22 4.87
N THR A 159 -19.83 23.12 4.19
CA THR A 159 -21.25 23.38 4.37
C THR A 159 -21.99 22.77 3.19
N ASN A 160 -22.87 21.81 3.43
CA ASN A 160 -23.62 21.17 2.34
C ASN A 160 -24.86 21.98 1.92
N SER A 161 -25.57 21.52 0.89
CA SER A 161 -26.72 22.21 0.27
C SER A 161 -27.91 22.45 1.20
N GLN A 162 -27.93 21.84 2.38
CA GLN A 162 -28.94 22.07 3.43
C GLN A 162 -28.49 23.09 4.49
N GLY A 163 -27.30 23.67 4.36
CA GLY A 163 -26.70 24.57 5.36
C GLY A 163 -26.04 23.86 6.54
N HIS A 164 -25.94 22.53 6.53
CA HIS A 164 -25.30 21.77 7.60
C HIS A 164 -23.78 21.85 7.50
N LEU A 165 -23.14 22.36 8.56
CA LEU A 165 -21.68 22.37 8.70
C LEU A 165 -21.17 20.99 9.15
N ASN A 166 -20.41 20.33 8.28
CA ASN A 166 -19.80 19.02 8.47
C ASN A 166 -18.27 19.10 8.27
N ASN A 167 -17.54 18.04 8.60
CA ASN A 167 -16.18 17.86 8.12
C ASN A 167 -16.17 17.19 6.74
N GLN A 168 -15.10 17.41 5.97
CA GLN A 168 -14.87 16.78 4.67
C GLN A 168 -13.55 16.02 4.66
N ARG A 169 -13.54 14.84 4.04
CA ARG A 169 -12.32 14.05 3.80
C ARG A 169 -12.31 13.50 2.37
N VAL A 170 -11.20 13.70 1.67
CA VAL A 170 -10.97 13.15 0.34
C VAL A 170 -10.12 11.89 0.48
N VAL A 171 -10.55 10.81 -0.17
CA VAL A 171 -9.89 9.50 -0.16
C VAL A 171 -9.36 9.22 -1.56
N ALA A 172 -8.04 9.06 -1.69
CA ALA A 172 -7.32 8.89 -2.96
C ALA A 172 -7.65 9.98 -4.02
N PRO A 173 -7.22 11.23 -3.81
CA PRO A 173 -7.55 12.34 -4.72
C PRO A 173 -7.05 12.09 -6.16
N SER A 174 -7.81 12.57 -7.15
CA SER A 174 -7.51 12.43 -8.58
C SER A 174 -7.37 13.77 -9.31
N VAL A 175 -7.79 14.87 -8.69
CA VAL A 175 -7.72 16.24 -9.22
C VAL A 175 -7.29 17.21 -8.12
N SER A 176 -6.50 18.22 -8.49
CA SER A 176 -6.20 19.40 -7.65
C SER A 176 -6.70 20.67 -8.34
N PHE A 177 -7.24 21.61 -7.57
CA PHE A 177 -7.69 22.92 -8.02
C PHE A 177 -6.85 24.01 -7.35
N SER A 178 -6.53 25.10 -8.05
CA SER A 178 -5.64 26.16 -7.55
C SER A 178 -5.84 27.49 -8.29
N ILE A 179 -6.03 28.58 -7.55
CA ILE A 179 -6.14 29.93 -8.11
C ILE A 179 -5.43 30.96 -7.20
N SER A 180 -4.71 31.90 -7.81
CA SER A 180 -4.12 33.02 -7.08
C SER A 180 -5.18 34.10 -6.85
N ALA A 181 -5.50 34.38 -5.59
CA ALA A 181 -6.51 35.35 -5.19
C ALA A 181 -6.11 36.04 -3.87
N PRO A 182 -4.97 36.75 -3.81
CA PRO A 182 -4.36 37.21 -2.55
C PRO A 182 -5.28 38.06 -1.67
N TYR A 183 -6.16 38.87 -2.28
CA TYR A 183 -7.10 39.74 -1.57
C TYR A 183 -8.44 39.09 -1.21
N ALA A 184 -8.73 37.88 -1.70
CA ALA A 184 -10.01 37.23 -1.46
C ALA A 184 -10.16 36.75 0.00
N SER A 185 -11.38 36.79 0.51
CA SER A 185 -11.71 36.25 1.85
C SER A 185 -11.97 34.75 1.79
N GLN A 186 -12.69 34.31 0.75
CA GLN A 186 -13.03 32.91 0.49
C GLN A 186 -12.94 32.61 -1.01
N VAL A 187 -12.48 31.39 -1.33
CA VAL A 187 -12.63 30.81 -2.67
C VAL A 187 -13.27 29.43 -2.55
N LEU A 188 -14.28 29.18 -3.37
CA LEU A 188 -14.92 27.89 -3.54
C LEU A 188 -14.67 27.38 -4.97
N VAL A 189 -14.84 26.08 -5.20
CA VAL A 189 -14.91 25.49 -6.55
C VAL A 189 -16.16 24.60 -6.68
N VAL A 190 -16.82 24.68 -7.83
CA VAL A 190 -18.07 23.95 -8.16
C VAL A 190 -18.05 23.52 -9.63
N GLY A 191 -18.63 22.38 -9.97
CA GLY A 191 -18.59 21.85 -11.34
C GLY A 191 -19.65 20.80 -11.66
N ASP A 192 -19.64 20.33 -12.90
CA ASP A 192 -20.65 19.40 -13.44
C ASP A 192 -20.58 17.96 -12.89
N TRP A 193 -19.52 17.59 -12.16
CA TRP A 193 -19.37 16.25 -11.54
C TRP A 193 -20.49 15.87 -10.55
N ASP A 194 -21.20 16.85 -9.99
CA ASP A 194 -22.37 16.67 -9.10
C ASP A 194 -23.61 17.46 -9.56
N ASN A 195 -23.63 17.88 -10.84
CA ASN A 195 -24.60 18.82 -11.41
C ASN A 195 -24.56 20.23 -10.80
N TRP A 196 -23.38 20.72 -10.41
CA TRP A 196 -23.16 22.05 -9.83
C TRP A 196 -23.90 22.28 -8.50
N GLN A 197 -23.97 21.25 -7.66
CA GLN A 197 -24.68 21.24 -6.39
C GLN A 197 -23.79 21.46 -5.16
N TYR A 198 -22.52 21.02 -5.19
CA TYR A 198 -21.62 21.13 -4.03
C TYR A 198 -20.44 22.07 -4.32
N THR A 199 -20.15 22.93 -3.35
CA THR A 199 -19.01 23.84 -3.34
C THR A 199 -17.91 23.29 -2.44
N MET A 200 -16.75 22.98 -3.00
CA MET A 200 -15.56 22.62 -2.21
C MET A 200 -14.83 23.89 -1.80
N LEU A 201 -14.45 23.99 -0.53
CA LEU A 201 -13.73 25.14 0.03
C LEU A 201 -12.22 25.02 -0.23
N LEU A 202 -11.62 26.06 -0.80
CA LEU A 202 -10.18 26.12 -1.00
C LEU A 202 -9.48 26.71 0.23
N LYS A 203 -8.35 26.10 0.61
CA LYS A 203 -7.49 26.59 1.70
C LYS A 203 -6.57 27.68 1.15
N LYS A 204 -6.53 28.84 1.83
CA LYS A 204 -5.61 29.94 1.52
C LYS A 204 -4.21 29.65 2.09
N ASP A 205 -3.19 29.78 1.26
CA ASP A 205 -1.82 30.01 1.72
C ASP A 205 -1.64 31.51 2.02
N LEU A 206 -1.24 31.81 3.27
CA LEU A 206 -1.04 33.16 3.76
C LEU A 206 0.25 33.83 3.25
N GLN A 207 1.21 33.06 2.73
CA GLN A 207 2.46 33.58 2.18
C GLN A 207 2.33 33.94 0.69
N THR A 208 1.72 33.07 -0.11
CA THR A 208 1.59 33.27 -1.56
C THR A 208 0.26 33.90 -2.00
N GLY A 209 -0.78 33.87 -1.15
CA GLY A 209 -2.13 34.31 -1.51
C GLY A 209 -2.86 33.35 -2.48
N VAL A 210 -2.30 32.16 -2.71
CA VAL A 210 -2.92 31.10 -3.51
C VAL A 210 -3.95 30.35 -2.68
N PHE A 211 -5.09 30.06 -3.29
CA PHE A 211 -6.13 29.18 -2.76
C PHE A 211 -6.05 27.83 -3.48
N SER A 212 -6.10 26.71 -2.75
CA SER A 212 -6.12 25.37 -3.37
C SER A 212 -6.95 24.33 -2.60
N CYS A 213 -7.39 23.28 -3.31
CA CYS A 213 -7.99 22.07 -2.72
C CYS A 213 -7.73 20.85 -3.61
N GLN A 214 -8.00 19.66 -3.07
CA GLN A 214 -7.98 18.39 -3.80
C GLN A 214 -9.37 17.77 -3.84
N ALA A 215 -9.64 16.91 -4.83
CA ALA A 215 -10.88 16.16 -4.95
C ALA A 215 -10.63 14.77 -5.56
N HIS A 216 -11.43 13.79 -5.17
CA HIS A 216 -11.60 12.57 -5.95
C HIS A 216 -12.78 12.75 -6.93
N LEU A 217 -12.46 12.95 -8.20
CA LEU A 217 -13.42 12.85 -9.31
C LEU A 217 -13.26 11.49 -10.01
N LYS A 218 -14.33 10.97 -10.61
CA LYS A 218 -14.28 9.76 -11.44
C LYS A 218 -13.50 10.05 -12.74
N PRO A 219 -12.96 9.05 -13.45
CA PRO A 219 -12.31 9.28 -14.75
C PRO A 219 -13.27 9.95 -15.74
N GLY A 220 -12.85 11.10 -16.30
CA GLY A 220 -13.69 11.92 -17.18
C GLY A 220 -13.18 13.36 -17.32
N GLN A 221 -13.84 14.12 -18.21
CA GLN A 221 -13.71 15.57 -18.32
C GLN A 221 -14.85 16.25 -17.57
N TYR A 222 -14.53 17.29 -16.83
CA TYR A 222 -15.48 18.10 -16.06
C TYR A 222 -15.34 19.58 -16.38
N CYS A 223 -16.46 20.30 -16.38
CA CYS A 223 -16.53 21.75 -16.47
C CYS A 223 -16.74 22.35 -15.08
N TYR A 224 -16.05 23.44 -14.74
CA TYR A 224 -16.10 24.01 -13.40
C TYR A 224 -15.89 25.53 -13.36
N HIS A 225 -16.16 26.11 -12.20
CA HIS A 225 -15.94 27.52 -11.85
C HIS A 225 -15.30 27.64 -10.47
N TYR A 226 -14.37 28.59 -10.32
CA TYR A 226 -14.07 29.16 -9.01
C TYR A 226 -15.11 30.22 -8.65
N LEU A 227 -15.54 30.25 -7.38
CA LEU A 227 -16.33 31.34 -6.81
C LEU A 227 -15.44 32.10 -5.82
N VAL A 228 -14.94 33.26 -6.22
CA VAL A 228 -14.09 34.13 -5.40
C VAL A 228 -15.00 35.18 -4.74
N ASP A 229 -15.08 35.14 -3.41
CA ASP A 229 -16.00 35.98 -2.61
C ASP A 229 -17.45 36.01 -3.17
N GLY A 230 -17.90 34.85 -3.67
CA GLY A 230 -19.24 34.63 -4.23
C GLY A 230 -19.39 34.93 -5.73
N GLN A 231 -18.38 35.49 -6.41
CA GLN A 231 -18.42 35.79 -7.85
C GLN A 231 -17.66 34.75 -8.69
N VAL A 232 -18.19 34.40 -9.85
CA VAL A 232 -17.51 33.47 -10.79
C VAL A 232 -16.22 34.11 -11.30
N ALA A 233 -15.08 33.45 -11.04
CA ALA A 233 -13.76 33.91 -11.44
C ALA A 233 -13.11 32.95 -12.45
N LEU A 234 -12.44 33.53 -13.45
CA LEU A 234 -11.65 32.77 -14.42
C LEU A 234 -10.15 32.90 -14.11
N ASN A 235 -9.52 31.81 -13.68
CA ASN A 235 -8.06 31.69 -13.67
C ASN A 235 -7.53 31.74 -15.13
N PRO A 236 -6.70 32.73 -15.52
CA PRO A 236 -6.26 32.89 -16.91
C PRO A 236 -5.23 31.85 -17.38
N SER A 237 -4.58 31.12 -16.48
CA SER A 237 -3.60 30.08 -16.82
C SER A 237 -4.21 28.71 -17.11
N GLU A 238 -5.54 28.59 -17.04
CA GLU A 238 -6.28 27.34 -17.20
C GLU A 238 -7.14 27.30 -18.46
N HIS A 239 -7.29 26.11 -19.04
CA HIS A 239 -8.13 25.91 -20.22
C HIS A 239 -9.62 26.11 -19.90
N SER A 240 -10.29 26.96 -20.68
CA SER A 240 -11.73 27.22 -20.56
C SER A 240 -12.46 27.09 -21.90
N ARG A 241 -13.78 26.87 -21.85
CA ARG A 241 -14.69 26.84 -23.02
C ARG A 241 -16.09 27.32 -22.62
N LEU A 242 -16.89 27.68 -23.62
CA LEU A 242 -18.32 27.95 -23.44
C LEU A 242 -19.08 26.66 -23.05
N HIS A 243 -19.64 26.63 -21.85
CA HIS A 243 -20.62 25.66 -21.38
C HIS A 243 -22.03 26.13 -21.74
N LYS A 244 -22.86 25.23 -22.29
CA LYS A 244 -24.16 25.55 -22.90
C LYS A 244 -25.09 26.41 -22.03
N GLU A 245 -25.07 26.18 -20.72
CA GLU A 245 -26.01 26.76 -19.76
C GLU A 245 -25.34 27.63 -18.68
N ARG A 246 -24.00 27.73 -18.68
CA ARG A 246 -23.22 28.38 -17.59
C ARG A 246 -22.19 29.41 -18.07
N GLY A 247 -22.20 29.76 -19.37
CA GLY A 247 -21.21 30.70 -19.92
C GLY A 247 -19.81 30.08 -20.03
N VAL A 248 -18.76 30.88 -19.95
CA VAL A 248 -17.38 30.37 -20.00
C VAL A 248 -17.05 29.65 -18.69
N ALA A 249 -16.62 28.39 -18.79
CA ALA A 249 -16.22 27.56 -17.66
C ALA A 249 -14.85 26.93 -17.91
N HIS A 250 -14.10 26.66 -16.85
CA HIS A 250 -12.85 25.91 -16.90
C HIS A 250 -13.09 24.45 -17.25
N LYS A 251 -12.06 23.75 -17.73
CA LYS A 251 -12.10 22.31 -17.97
C LYS A 251 -10.95 21.61 -17.27
N VAL A 252 -11.30 20.63 -16.43
CA VAL A 252 -10.34 19.70 -15.84
C VAL A 252 -10.60 18.30 -16.39
N TRP A 253 -9.53 17.51 -16.46
CA TRP A 253 -9.60 16.08 -16.73
C TRP A 253 -9.12 15.33 -15.49
N SER A 254 -9.91 14.36 -15.01
CA SER A 254 -9.44 13.37 -14.05
C SER A 254 -8.65 12.28 -14.77
N ASN A 255 -7.54 12.65 -15.42
CA ASN A 255 -6.77 11.80 -16.32
C ASN A 255 -5.43 11.35 -15.71
N LEU A 256 -5.34 10.04 -15.48
CA LEU A 256 -4.11 9.35 -15.13
C LEU A 256 -3.98 8.08 -16.02
N PRO A 257 -3.13 8.08 -17.05
CA PRO A 257 -2.64 9.21 -17.85
C PRO A 257 -3.31 9.19 -19.25
N ASN A 258 -2.95 10.09 -20.17
CA ASN A 258 -3.42 10.03 -21.56
C ASN A 258 -2.68 8.96 -22.41
N ILE A 259 -2.62 7.72 -21.91
CA ILE A 259 -2.08 6.53 -22.59
C ILE A 259 -2.88 5.29 -22.17
N PHE A 260 -3.01 4.30 -23.05
CA PHE A 260 -3.48 2.99 -22.61
C PHE A 260 -2.31 2.20 -22.03
N ARG A 261 -2.36 1.86 -20.74
CA ARG A 261 -1.48 0.84 -20.13
C ARG A 261 -2.31 -0.39 -19.82
N ILE A 262 -2.03 -1.51 -20.49
CA ILE A 262 -2.72 -2.79 -20.25
C ILE A 262 -1.77 -3.70 -19.49
N PHE A 263 -2.08 -3.99 -18.23
CA PHE A 263 -1.39 -4.95 -17.39
C PHE A 263 -2.14 -6.29 -17.43
N TYR A 264 -1.45 -7.36 -17.80
CA TYR A 264 -2.03 -8.70 -17.97
C TYR A 264 -1.21 -9.74 -17.19
N SER A 265 -1.86 -10.60 -16.40
CA SER A 265 -1.20 -11.69 -15.68
C SER A 265 -1.45 -13.01 -16.40
N THR A 266 -0.37 -13.72 -16.75
CA THR A 266 -0.47 -15.00 -17.49
C THR A 266 0.73 -15.91 -17.24
N GLY A 267 0.49 -17.23 -17.35
CA GLY A 267 1.51 -18.26 -17.35
C GLY A 267 2.20 -18.44 -18.71
N TRP A 268 1.74 -17.79 -19.78
CA TRP A 268 2.41 -17.82 -21.08
C TRP A 268 3.81 -17.20 -21.00
N GLU A 269 4.79 -17.76 -21.71
CA GLU A 269 6.15 -17.18 -21.75
C GLU A 269 6.17 -15.89 -22.58
N TYR A 270 5.73 -15.97 -23.84
CA TYR A 270 5.53 -14.81 -24.71
C TYR A 270 4.07 -14.31 -24.65
N THR A 271 3.82 -13.05 -25.03
CA THR A 271 2.45 -12.54 -25.19
C THR A 271 2.40 -11.41 -26.20
N LEU A 272 1.51 -11.54 -27.18
CA LEU A 272 1.17 -10.49 -28.13
C LEU A 272 -0.20 -9.90 -27.78
N LEU A 273 -0.25 -8.57 -27.67
CA LEU A 273 -1.47 -7.78 -27.69
C LEU A 273 -1.82 -7.49 -29.15
N HIS A 274 -3.04 -7.80 -29.56
CA HIS A 274 -3.60 -7.47 -30.87
C HIS A 274 -4.70 -6.44 -30.64
N TYR A 275 -4.49 -5.19 -31.07
CA TYR A 275 -5.44 -4.08 -30.82
C TYR A 275 -5.79 -3.32 -32.09
N ARG A 276 -6.98 -2.71 -32.13
CA ARG A 276 -7.45 -1.86 -33.22
C ARG A 276 -8.10 -0.59 -32.70
N ARG A 277 -8.13 0.47 -33.52
CA ARG A 277 -8.72 1.77 -33.14
C ARG A 277 -10.18 1.86 -33.56
N VAL A 278 -11.00 2.40 -32.65
CA VAL A 278 -12.43 2.65 -32.87
C VAL A 278 -12.65 4.15 -33.01
N HIS A 279 -12.79 4.61 -34.24
CA HIS A 279 -13.07 6.01 -34.55
C HIS A 279 -14.56 6.30 -34.35
N GLN A 280 -14.90 7.33 -33.57
CA GLN A 280 -16.25 7.87 -33.52
C GLN A 280 -16.31 9.15 -34.36
N HIS A 281 -16.97 9.08 -35.51
CA HIS A 281 -17.33 10.28 -36.23
C HIS A 281 -18.47 11.01 -35.51
N LYS A 282 -18.49 12.34 -35.66
CA LYS A 282 -19.71 13.11 -35.43
C LYS A 282 -20.44 13.28 -36.74
N ASP A 283 -21.75 13.41 -36.60
CA ASP A 283 -22.78 13.61 -37.61
C ASP A 283 -23.07 12.40 -38.56
N ASP A 284 -24.29 12.40 -39.08
CA ASP A 284 -24.84 11.56 -40.16
C ASP A 284 -24.82 10.02 -40.02
N GLY A 285 -25.41 9.52 -38.93
CA GLY A 285 -26.42 8.42 -38.94
C GLY A 285 -26.03 7.00 -39.41
N VAL A 286 -24.87 6.80 -40.02
CA VAL A 286 -24.45 5.55 -40.66
C VAL A 286 -23.46 4.80 -39.77
N ARG A 287 -23.77 3.55 -39.42
CA ARG A 287 -22.82 2.66 -38.73
C ARG A 287 -21.77 2.17 -39.72
N GLN A 288 -20.57 2.74 -39.69
CA GLN A 288 -19.36 2.15 -40.27
C GLN A 288 -18.29 1.87 -39.20
N ALA A 289 -17.28 1.09 -39.57
CA ALA A 289 -16.53 0.25 -38.64
C ALA A 289 -15.26 0.89 -38.04
N SER A 290 -14.82 0.29 -36.94
CA SER A 290 -13.42 0.32 -36.46
C SER A 290 -12.41 -0.03 -37.56
N SER A 291 -11.13 0.31 -37.39
CA SER A 291 -10.08 -0.13 -38.33
C SER A 291 -10.15 -1.66 -38.53
N SER A 292 -10.22 -2.12 -39.78
CA SER A 292 -10.26 -3.55 -40.11
C SER A 292 -8.95 -4.25 -39.72
N GLU A 293 -7.85 -3.51 -39.77
CA GLU A 293 -6.52 -3.96 -39.39
C GLU A 293 -6.28 -3.86 -37.86
N PHE A 294 -5.59 -4.87 -37.33
CA PHE A 294 -5.09 -4.90 -35.96
C PHE A 294 -3.59 -4.57 -35.94
N CYS A 295 -3.21 -3.64 -35.07
CA CYS A 295 -1.83 -3.45 -34.65
C CYS A 295 -1.41 -4.56 -33.68
N GLN A 296 -0.16 -5.01 -33.76
CA GLN A 296 0.41 -6.01 -32.84
C GLN A 296 1.50 -5.38 -31.97
N GLN A 297 1.55 -5.74 -30.69
CA GLN A 297 2.55 -5.28 -29.74
C GLN A 297 2.91 -6.40 -28.75
N ALA A 298 4.21 -6.69 -28.61
CA ALA A 298 4.67 -7.61 -27.56
C ALA A 298 4.54 -6.98 -26.17
N MET A 299 4.05 -7.75 -25.19
CA MET A 299 3.96 -7.29 -23.80
C MET A 299 5.26 -7.57 -23.05
N VAL A 300 5.77 -6.58 -22.33
CA VAL A 300 7.03 -6.66 -21.55
C VAL A 300 6.74 -7.14 -20.13
N LYS A 301 7.56 -8.03 -19.56
CA LYS A 301 7.45 -8.45 -18.14
C LYS A 301 7.62 -7.22 -17.22
N THR A 302 6.79 -7.12 -16.18
CA THR A 302 6.83 -6.01 -15.21
C THR A 302 7.77 -6.28 -14.03
N ASN A 303 7.92 -5.31 -13.13
CA ASN A 303 8.67 -5.46 -11.88
C ASN A 303 7.94 -6.33 -10.83
N SER A 304 6.63 -6.54 -10.98
CA SER A 304 5.86 -7.45 -10.11
C SER A 304 6.32 -8.91 -10.30
N ARG A 305 6.39 -9.65 -9.20
CA ARG A 305 6.79 -11.07 -9.15
C ARG A 305 5.70 -12.01 -9.71
N GLY A 306 4.52 -11.47 -10.02
CA GLY A 306 3.38 -12.20 -10.56
C GLY A 306 2.25 -12.36 -9.54
N CYS A 307 1.33 -13.26 -9.84
CA CYS A 307 0.38 -13.81 -8.87
C CYS A 307 0.08 -15.27 -9.23
N ALA A 308 -0.97 -15.87 -8.67
CA ALA A 308 -1.36 -17.26 -8.97
C ALA A 308 -1.66 -17.54 -10.45
N LEU A 309 -1.92 -16.51 -11.27
CA LEU A 309 -2.09 -16.63 -12.73
C LEU A 309 -0.76 -16.64 -13.52
N GLY A 310 0.38 -16.36 -12.87
CA GLY A 310 1.69 -16.24 -13.50
C GLY A 310 2.24 -14.80 -13.50
N ALA A 311 3.16 -14.54 -14.43
CA ALA A 311 3.90 -13.27 -14.48
C ALA A 311 3.01 -12.13 -15.01
N TRP A 312 3.15 -10.95 -14.42
CA TRP A 312 2.53 -9.72 -14.93
C TRP A 312 3.34 -9.14 -16.08
N LYS A 313 2.65 -8.79 -17.16
CA LYS A 313 3.20 -8.13 -18.35
C LYS A 313 2.44 -6.84 -18.64
N VAL A 314 3.09 -5.89 -19.30
CA VAL A 314 2.50 -4.60 -19.68
C VAL A 314 2.69 -4.29 -21.17
N ALA A 315 1.65 -3.73 -21.78
CA ALA A 315 1.75 -3.00 -23.04
C ALA A 315 1.37 -1.53 -22.81
N THR A 316 2.01 -0.62 -23.53
CA THR A 316 1.69 0.82 -23.53
C THR A 316 1.41 1.28 -24.95
N ILE A 317 0.22 1.85 -25.18
CA ILE A 317 -0.18 2.44 -26.47
C ILE A 317 -0.41 3.94 -26.26
N VAL A 318 0.21 4.75 -27.11
CA VAL A 318 -0.04 6.18 -27.19
C VAL A 318 -1.28 6.42 -28.08
N PRO A 319 -2.33 7.08 -27.58
CA PRO A 319 -3.52 7.38 -28.35
C PRO A 319 -3.26 8.54 -29.32
N SER A 320 -3.97 8.55 -30.44
CA SER A 320 -3.99 9.66 -31.41
C SER A 320 -4.93 10.80 -30.98
N SER A 321 -5.86 10.56 -30.05
CA SER A 321 -6.72 11.60 -29.45
C SER A 321 -7.17 11.24 -28.02
N PRO A 322 -7.56 12.21 -27.17
CA PRO A 322 -8.02 11.93 -25.80
C PRO A 322 -9.30 11.09 -25.73
N ASP A 323 -10.14 11.15 -26.77
CA ASP A 323 -11.39 10.39 -26.89
C ASP A 323 -11.18 9.05 -27.64
N GLU A 324 -9.93 8.63 -27.89
CA GLU A 324 -9.62 7.38 -28.58
C GLU A 324 -10.14 6.17 -27.80
N LYS A 325 -10.62 5.17 -28.55
CA LYS A 325 -11.11 3.89 -28.05
C LYS A 325 -10.36 2.77 -28.77
N ILE A 326 -9.98 1.73 -28.03
CA ILE A 326 -9.35 0.55 -28.61
C ILE A 326 -10.10 -0.73 -28.25
N GLU A 327 -10.19 -1.62 -29.22
CA GLU A 327 -10.64 -3.00 -29.02
C GLU A 327 -9.44 -3.94 -29.15
N PHE A 328 -9.37 -4.98 -28.33
CA PHE A 328 -8.19 -5.86 -28.31
C PHE A 328 -8.49 -7.31 -27.89
N TYR A 329 -7.53 -8.18 -28.17
CA TYR A 329 -7.41 -9.54 -27.64
C TYR A 329 -5.92 -9.87 -27.46
N LEU A 330 -5.59 -10.98 -26.79
CA LEU A 330 -4.20 -11.40 -26.60
C LEU A 330 -3.96 -12.82 -27.10
N THR A 331 -2.71 -13.11 -27.46
CA THR A 331 -2.27 -14.49 -27.75
C THR A 331 -0.94 -14.81 -27.07
N ASN A 332 -0.66 -16.10 -26.90
CA ASN A 332 0.63 -16.60 -26.41
C ASN A 332 1.80 -16.41 -27.41
N GLY A 333 1.53 -15.95 -28.64
CA GLY A 333 2.54 -15.77 -29.70
C GLY A 333 2.90 -17.04 -30.49
N GLU A 334 2.33 -18.19 -30.15
CA GLU A 334 2.50 -19.45 -30.91
C GLU A 334 1.71 -19.46 -32.23
N GLN A 335 1.89 -20.50 -33.04
CA GLN A 335 1.18 -20.68 -34.31
C GLN A 335 0.51 -22.06 -34.40
N GLY A 336 -0.45 -22.20 -35.33
CA GLY A 336 -1.18 -23.45 -35.57
C GLY A 336 -1.87 -23.97 -34.31
N GLY A 337 -1.85 -25.29 -34.10
CA GLY A 337 -2.49 -25.94 -32.95
C GLY A 337 -1.88 -25.64 -31.56
N ARG A 338 -0.89 -24.75 -31.47
CA ARG A 338 -0.34 -24.23 -30.20
C ARG A 338 -0.76 -22.81 -29.88
N LEU A 339 -1.37 -22.09 -30.83
CA LEU A 339 -1.91 -20.76 -30.62
C LEU A 339 -2.98 -20.81 -29.53
N GLN A 340 -2.76 -20.07 -28.45
CA GLN A 340 -3.76 -19.81 -27.41
C GLN A 340 -4.13 -18.33 -27.43
N GLU A 341 -5.39 -18.04 -27.13
CA GLU A 341 -6.00 -16.73 -27.28
C GLU A 341 -6.86 -16.39 -26.06
N ASP A 342 -6.83 -15.13 -25.64
CA ASP A 342 -7.61 -14.58 -24.53
C ASP A 342 -8.59 -13.52 -25.05
N ARG A 343 -9.89 -13.79 -24.87
CA ARG A 343 -11.04 -12.95 -25.25
C ARG A 343 -12.10 -12.99 -24.13
N PRO A 344 -12.92 -11.93 -23.96
CA PRO A 344 -14.00 -11.94 -22.97
C PRO A 344 -15.12 -12.90 -23.42
N GLY A 345 -15.45 -13.92 -22.63
CA GLY A 345 -16.24 -15.08 -23.10
C GLY A 345 -17.59 -14.80 -23.81
N ASN A 346 -18.25 -13.66 -23.55
CA ASN A 346 -19.52 -13.29 -24.19
C ASN A 346 -19.39 -12.24 -25.31
N ALA A 347 -18.18 -11.78 -25.66
CA ALA A 347 -17.94 -10.72 -26.63
C ALA A 347 -16.69 -10.99 -27.49
N PRO A 348 -16.64 -10.53 -28.76
CA PRO A 348 -15.55 -10.89 -29.66
C PRO A 348 -14.21 -10.27 -29.29
N LEU A 349 -14.18 -9.15 -28.54
CA LEU A 349 -12.99 -8.39 -28.18
C LEU A 349 -13.18 -7.73 -26.81
N TYR A 350 -12.08 -7.49 -26.09
CA TYR A 350 -12.06 -6.49 -25.02
C TYR A 350 -12.16 -5.08 -25.61
N CYS A 351 -12.68 -4.12 -24.84
CA CYS A 351 -12.79 -2.72 -25.27
C CYS A 351 -12.38 -1.77 -24.13
N LEU A 352 -11.59 -0.75 -24.45
CA LEU A 352 -11.22 0.34 -23.54
C LEU A 352 -11.90 1.64 -23.99
N PRO A 353 -12.72 2.28 -23.15
CA PRO A 353 -13.57 3.41 -23.56
C PRO A 353 -12.83 4.75 -23.63
N SER A 354 -11.62 4.83 -23.07
CA SER A 354 -10.73 6.01 -23.08
C SER A 354 -9.30 5.61 -22.66
N PRO A 355 -8.28 6.43 -22.95
CA PRO A 355 -6.90 6.20 -22.49
C PRO A 355 -6.80 6.26 -20.96
N SER A 356 -6.33 5.17 -20.34
CA SER A 356 -5.98 5.06 -18.92
C SER A 356 -5.20 3.76 -18.65
N SER A 357 -4.90 3.48 -17.38
CA SER A 357 -4.27 2.23 -16.93
C SER A 357 -5.31 1.19 -16.49
N PHE A 358 -5.13 -0.06 -16.93
CA PHE A 358 -6.07 -1.17 -16.71
C PHE A 358 -5.36 -2.48 -16.37
N LYS A 359 -5.97 -3.29 -15.49
CA LYS A 359 -5.61 -4.68 -15.22
C LYS A 359 -6.57 -5.61 -15.99
N LEU A 360 -6.05 -6.64 -16.65
CA LEU A 360 -6.80 -7.78 -17.17
C LEU A 360 -6.42 -9.04 -16.39
N THR A 361 -7.39 -9.63 -15.70
CA THR A 361 -7.27 -10.90 -14.98
C THR A 361 -8.57 -11.69 -15.09
N PHE A 362 -8.51 -13.02 -15.21
CA PHE A 362 -9.68 -13.90 -15.27
C PHE A 362 -10.76 -13.46 -16.31
N GLY A 363 -10.33 -12.98 -17.48
CA GLY A 363 -11.23 -12.47 -18.51
C GLY A 363 -11.93 -11.14 -18.19
N GLN A 364 -11.50 -10.42 -17.15
CA GLN A 364 -12.08 -9.14 -16.72
C GLN A 364 -11.07 -8.00 -16.79
N VAL A 365 -11.38 -6.99 -17.60
CA VAL A 365 -10.68 -5.69 -17.58
C VAL A 365 -11.22 -4.85 -16.41
N LYS A 366 -10.31 -4.26 -15.61
CA LYS A 366 -10.62 -3.39 -14.48
C LYS A 366 -9.70 -2.16 -14.52
N PRO A 367 -10.20 -0.94 -14.24
CA PRO A 367 -9.34 0.24 -14.11
C PRO A 367 -8.28 0.04 -13.02
N PHE A 368 -7.10 0.62 -13.23
CA PHE A 368 -5.96 0.52 -12.33
C PHE A 368 -5.19 1.87 -12.27
N PRO A 369 -5.72 2.89 -11.56
CA PRO A 369 -5.14 4.23 -11.51
C PRO A 369 -3.65 4.23 -11.10
N ARG A 370 -3.26 3.49 -10.06
CA ARG A 370 -1.85 3.39 -9.60
C ARG A 370 -0.86 2.98 -10.70
N GLY A 371 -1.28 2.24 -11.74
CA GLY A 371 -0.46 1.90 -12.90
C GLY A 371 -0.15 3.07 -13.85
N ALA A 372 -0.79 4.22 -13.63
CA ALA A 372 -0.57 5.49 -14.32
C ALA A 372 0.44 6.41 -13.63
N GLU A 373 0.39 6.39 -12.30
CA GLU A 373 0.96 7.38 -11.40
C GLU A 373 2.49 7.26 -11.31
N GLU A 374 3.12 8.21 -10.62
CA GLU A 374 4.56 8.14 -10.38
C GLU A 374 4.88 7.00 -9.41
N ARG A 375 5.97 6.29 -9.70
CA ARG A 375 6.45 5.18 -8.86
C ARG A 375 6.99 5.71 -7.53
N ILE A 376 6.62 5.05 -6.43
CA ILE A 376 7.13 5.39 -5.09
C ILE A 376 8.35 4.54 -4.74
N MET A 377 9.08 4.95 -3.71
CA MET A 377 10.01 4.08 -2.98
C MET A 377 9.56 3.97 -1.52
N LEU A 378 9.17 2.77 -1.11
CA LEU A 378 8.91 2.47 0.30
C LEU A 378 10.19 1.90 0.92
N VAL A 379 10.62 2.49 2.03
CA VAL A 379 11.74 2.01 2.85
C VAL A 379 11.22 1.66 4.24
N SER A 380 11.39 0.40 4.66
CA SER A 380 10.79 -0.12 5.89
C SER A 380 11.85 -0.83 6.73
N ASP A 381 11.80 -0.71 8.07
CA ASP A 381 12.39 -1.76 8.91
C ASP A 381 11.54 -3.05 8.79
N LEU A 382 12.01 -4.12 9.43
CA LEU A 382 11.44 -5.46 9.41
C LEU A 382 10.80 -5.83 10.75
N ASP A 383 11.57 -5.68 11.84
CA ASP A 383 11.36 -6.38 13.11
C ASP A 383 10.50 -5.56 14.08
N GLY A 384 9.18 -5.66 13.93
CA GLY A 384 8.21 -4.76 14.57
C GLY A 384 7.52 -3.82 13.56
N THR A 385 8.07 -3.68 12.35
CA THR A 385 7.52 -2.81 11.30
C THR A 385 6.86 -3.57 10.15
N MET A 386 7.49 -4.63 9.60
CA MET A 386 6.92 -5.43 8.50
C MET A 386 6.23 -6.71 8.99
N PHE A 387 6.63 -7.24 10.15
CA PHE A 387 6.02 -8.39 10.82
C PHE A 387 6.17 -8.27 12.34
N GLY A 388 5.35 -9.03 13.09
CA GLY A 388 5.41 -9.09 14.55
C GLY A 388 6.42 -10.12 15.08
N ASP A 389 6.27 -10.59 16.32
CA ASP A 389 7.11 -11.69 16.81
C ASP A 389 6.92 -12.95 15.96
N VAL A 390 7.99 -13.36 15.26
CA VAL A 390 8.08 -14.55 14.40
C VAL A 390 7.89 -15.89 15.12
N SER A 391 7.70 -15.90 16.45
CA SER A 391 7.20 -17.05 17.21
C SER A 391 5.67 -17.21 17.16
N SER A 392 4.94 -16.11 16.89
CA SER A 392 3.47 -16.10 16.82
C SER A 392 2.95 -16.77 15.55
N PRO A 393 1.85 -17.54 15.61
CA PRO A 393 1.15 -18.03 14.41
C PRO A 393 0.73 -16.88 13.48
N ASP A 394 0.35 -15.73 14.04
CA ASP A 394 -0.19 -14.58 13.31
C ASP A 394 0.87 -13.62 12.76
N ALA A 395 2.17 -13.88 13.03
CA ALA A 395 3.28 -12.94 12.83
C ALA A 395 3.33 -12.26 11.45
N PHE A 396 2.89 -12.98 10.41
CA PHE A 396 2.95 -12.57 9.00
C PHE A 396 1.57 -12.27 8.39
N HIS A 397 0.48 -12.23 9.17
CA HIS A 397 -0.86 -12.02 8.60
C HIS A 397 -1.04 -10.63 7.97
N SER A 398 -0.44 -9.59 8.55
CA SER A 398 -0.33 -8.26 7.95
C SER A 398 0.61 -8.27 6.74
N SER A 399 1.77 -8.94 6.86
CA SER A 399 2.77 -9.06 5.80
C SER A 399 2.22 -9.75 4.54
N CYS A 400 1.34 -10.74 4.68
CA CYS A 400 0.62 -11.37 3.56
C CYS A 400 -0.30 -10.38 2.83
N ARG A 401 -1.06 -9.55 3.57
CA ARG A 401 -1.92 -8.52 2.98
C ARG A 401 -1.10 -7.45 2.27
N PHE A 402 -0.01 -7.00 2.89
CA PHE A 402 0.93 -6.08 2.28
C PHE A 402 1.57 -6.66 1.02
N LEU A 403 2.00 -7.92 1.03
CA LEU A 403 2.53 -8.65 -0.13
C LEU A 403 1.52 -8.67 -1.29
N GLU A 404 0.27 -9.04 -1.03
CA GLU A 404 -0.79 -9.07 -2.05
C GLU A 404 -1.06 -7.67 -2.63
N TYR A 405 -1.19 -6.65 -1.77
CA TYR A 405 -1.31 -5.25 -2.19
C TYR A 405 -0.09 -4.79 -3.03
N TRP A 406 1.12 -5.04 -2.54
CA TRP A 406 2.36 -4.56 -3.14
C TRP A 406 2.61 -5.20 -4.50
N GLU A 407 2.58 -6.53 -4.59
CA GLU A 407 2.82 -7.24 -5.85
C GLU A 407 1.70 -7.03 -6.87
N SER A 408 0.44 -6.88 -6.42
CA SER A 408 -0.66 -6.59 -7.34
C SER A 408 -0.73 -5.14 -7.80
N SER A 409 -0.14 -4.17 -7.08
CA SER A 409 -0.36 -2.75 -7.34
C SER A 409 0.91 -1.91 -7.38
N GLN A 410 1.70 -1.85 -6.31
CA GLN A 410 2.89 -0.98 -6.24
C GLN A 410 4.05 -1.49 -7.11
N ALA A 411 4.49 -2.74 -6.92
CA ALA A 411 5.49 -3.37 -7.79
C ALA A 411 5.02 -3.47 -9.25
N LEU A 412 3.70 -3.59 -9.46
CA LEU A 412 3.11 -3.60 -10.81
C LEU A 412 3.22 -2.23 -11.51
N ALA A 413 3.07 -1.13 -10.78
CA ALA A 413 3.33 0.23 -11.28
C ALA A 413 4.84 0.54 -11.44
N GLY A 414 5.71 -0.32 -10.90
CA GLY A 414 7.17 -0.15 -10.92
C GLY A 414 7.74 0.58 -9.70
N SER A 415 6.97 0.72 -8.62
CA SER A 415 7.43 1.17 -7.31
C SER A 415 8.48 0.22 -6.71
N ILE A 416 9.37 0.78 -5.89
CA ILE A 416 10.57 0.12 -5.36
C ILE A 416 10.38 -0.18 -3.87
N LEU A 417 10.60 -1.42 -3.46
CA LEU A 417 10.58 -1.82 -2.05
C LEU A 417 12.01 -1.92 -1.52
N VAL A 418 12.27 -1.29 -0.38
CA VAL A 418 13.56 -1.31 0.31
C VAL A 418 13.36 -1.75 1.75
N TYR A 419 14.19 -2.65 2.24
CA TYR A 419 14.26 -2.98 3.67
C TYR A 419 15.53 -2.42 4.31
N ASN A 420 15.41 -1.77 5.47
CA ASN A 420 16.47 -0.97 6.09
C ASN A 420 16.69 -1.36 7.55
N THR A 421 17.42 -2.47 7.73
CA THR A 421 17.46 -3.24 8.98
C THR A 421 18.85 -3.25 9.64
N GLY A 422 18.88 -3.47 10.96
CA GLY A 422 20.11 -3.74 11.71
C GLY A 422 20.72 -5.12 11.46
N ARG A 423 19.95 -6.06 10.89
CA ARG A 423 20.38 -7.44 10.56
C ARG A 423 21.54 -7.47 9.56
N SER A 424 22.32 -8.55 9.58
CA SER A 424 23.25 -8.90 8.49
C SER A 424 22.54 -9.69 7.36
N LEU A 425 23.19 -9.84 6.21
CA LEU A 425 22.61 -10.51 5.04
C LEU A 425 22.21 -11.98 5.31
N GLY A 426 23.02 -12.70 6.10
CA GLY A 426 22.71 -14.08 6.52
C GLY A 426 21.43 -14.14 7.36
N GLN A 427 21.35 -13.31 8.40
CA GLN A 427 20.18 -13.19 9.28
C GLN A 427 18.90 -12.76 8.53
N PHE A 428 19.02 -11.96 7.47
CA PHE A 428 17.90 -11.64 6.58
C PHE A 428 17.50 -12.82 5.70
N THR A 429 18.47 -13.56 5.15
CA THR A 429 18.22 -14.71 4.27
C THR A 429 17.54 -15.85 5.03
N GLU A 430 18.01 -16.18 6.23
CA GLU A 430 17.38 -17.14 7.16
C GLU A 430 15.96 -16.71 7.54
N LEU A 431 15.75 -15.42 7.81
CA LEU A 431 14.44 -14.85 8.09
C LEU A 431 13.48 -15.04 6.89
N MET A 432 13.90 -14.70 5.67
CA MET A 432 13.04 -14.84 4.48
C MET A 432 12.71 -16.31 4.18
N GLN A 433 13.64 -17.24 4.43
CA GLN A 433 13.36 -18.68 4.38
C GLN A 433 12.29 -19.09 5.40
N ARG A 434 12.39 -18.64 6.67
CA ARG A 434 11.37 -18.86 7.72
C ARG A 434 10.02 -18.19 7.41
N CYS A 435 10.03 -17.07 6.70
CA CYS A 435 8.81 -16.42 6.24
C CYS A 435 8.05 -17.29 5.21
N GLY A 436 8.73 -18.14 4.45
CA GLY A 436 8.10 -19.09 3.52
C GLY A 436 7.28 -18.40 2.42
N GLY A 437 7.74 -17.24 1.94
CA GLY A 437 7.03 -16.44 0.93
C GLY A 437 5.87 -15.58 1.45
N ARG A 438 5.64 -15.50 2.78
CA ARG A 438 4.57 -14.66 3.40
C ARG A 438 4.94 -13.19 3.59
N VAL A 439 6.17 -12.80 3.22
CA VAL A 439 6.68 -11.42 3.31
C VAL A 439 7.17 -11.02 1.92
N ALA A 440 6.93 -9.78 1.52
CA ALA A 440 7.42 -9.26 0.24
C ALA A 440 8.95 -9.31 0.18
N VAL A 441 9.51 -9.69 -0.98
CA VAL A 441 10.95 -9.58 -1.21
C VAL A 441 11.23 -8.14 -1.65
N PRO A 442 12.22 -7.43 -1.09
CA PRO A 442 12.50 -6.07 -1.52
C PRO A 442 13.27 -6.09 -2.86
N ASP A 443 13.32 -4.95 -3.54
CA ASP A 443 14.23 -4.71 -4.67
C ASP A 443 15.66 -4.44 -4.17
N VAL A 444 15.78 -3.80 -3.01
CA VAL A 444 17.03 -3.39 -2.37
C VAL A 444 16.99 -3.71 -0.88
N LEU A 445 18.07 -4.26 -0.34
CA LEU A 445 18.25 -4.50 1.09
C LEU A 445 19.38 -3.63 1.61
N ILE A 446 19.10 -2.85 2.64
CA ILE A 446 20.07 -2.09 3.42
C ILE A 446 20.24 -2.84 4.75
N THR A 447 21.45 -3.33 5.01
CA THR A 447 21.79 -4.14 6.20
C THR A 447 22.75 -3.38 7.12
N ALA A 448 22.93 -3.90 8.34
CA ALA A 448 23.95 -3.45 9.27
C ALA A 448 23.92 -1.92 9.49
N VAL A 449 22.72 -1.39 9.73
CA VAL A 449 22.44 0.02 10.06
C VAL A 449 22.90 1.02 8.99
N GLY A 450 22.81 0.63 7.71
CA GLY A 450 23.18 1.48 6.57
C GLY A 450 24.63 1.35 6.09
N THR A 451 25.41 0.41 6.65
CA THR A 451 26.81 0.20 6.23
C THR A 451 26.97 -0.69 5.00
N LYS A 452 25.91 -1.40 4.59
CA LYS A 452 25.90 -2.28 3.41
C LYS A 452 24.58 -2.13 2.65
N VAL A 453 24.67 -2.02 1.33
CA VAL A 453 23.53 -1.94 0.40
C VAL A 453 23.65 -3.11 -0.57
N TRP A 454 22.56 -3.85 -0.76
CA TRP A 454 22.47 -5.01 -1.64
C TRP A 454 21.30 -4.82 -2.60
N ARG A 455 21.51 -5.15 -3.88
CA ARG A 455 20.44 -5.15 -4.89
C ARG A 455 20.07 -6.60 -5.20
N LEU A 456 18.78 -6.88 -5.35
CA LEU A 456 18.29 -8.22 -5.68
C LEU A 456 18.74 -8.60 -7.10
N ASP A 457 19.40 -9.74 -7.25
CA ASP A 457 19.72 -10.25 -8.58
C ASP A 457 18.44 -10.67 -9.31
N CYS A 458 18.20 -10.04 -10.46
CA CYS A 458 17.04 -10.28 -11.31
C CYS A 458 17.42 -10.89 -12.67
N THR A 459 18.67 -11.32 -12.87
CA THR A 459 19.18 -11.81 -14.17
C THR A 459 18.44 -13.07 -14.66
N LEU A 460 18.06 -13.96 -13.74
CA LEU A 460 17.22 -15.14 -14.02
C LEU A 460 15.71 -14.86 -13.93
N GLY A 461 15.31 -13.60 -13.74
CA GLY A 461 13.92 -13.16 -13.58
C GLY A 461 13.44 -13.08 -12.13
N ARG A 462 12.23 -12.52 -11.94
CA ARG A 462 11.63 -12.22 -10.63
C ARG A 462 10.67 -13.31 -10.10
N THR A 463 10.68 -14.50 -10.70
CA THR A 463 9.64 -15.53 -10.52
C THR A 463 9.99 -16.56 -9.44
N GLY A 464 9.30 -16.48 -8.30
CA GLY A 464 9.27 -17.54 -7.28
C GLY A 464 10.36 -17.49 -6.21
N SER A 465 10.18 -18.33 -5.19
CA SER A 465 10.90 -18.31 -3.89
C SER A 465 12.39 -18.66 -3.93
N ASN A 466 12.98 -18.87 -5.11
CA ASN A 466 14.39 -19.22 -5.27
C ASN A 466 15.29 -17.99 -5.51
N GLY A 467 14.70 -16.84 -5.85
CA GLY A 467 15.42 -15.59 -6.13
C GLY A 467 15.78 -14.82 -4.86
N THR A 468 16.88 -15.20 -4.19
CA THR A 468 17.53 -14.41 -3.12
C THR A 468 19.05 -14.35 -3.29
N GLU A 469 19.54 -14.24 -4.52
CA GLU A 469 20.92 -13.84 -4.77
C GLU A 469 21.03 -12.31 -4.65
N TRP A 470 22.05 -11.84 -3.92
CA TRP A 470 22.18 -10.44 -3.51
C TRP A 470 23.52 -9.88 -3.96
N GLN A 471 23.50 -8.85 -4.81
CA GLN A 471 24.70 -8.17 -5.29
C GLN A 471 25.04 -6.98 -4.37
N GLU A 472 26.20 -6.98 -3.73
CA GLU A 472 26.66 -5.84 -2.94
C GLU A 472 26.92 -4.62 -3.84
N ASP A 473 26.46 -3.45 -3.40
CA ASP A 473 26.81 -2.17 -4.02
C ASP A 473 28.24 -1.74 -3.66
N ARG A 474 29.15 -1.98 -4.61
CA ARG A 474 30.57 -1.61 -4.51
C ARG A 474 30.83 -0.10 -4.60
N GLU A 475 29.87 0.70 -5.04
CA GLU A 475 30.00 2.16 -5.03
C GLU A 475 29.59 2.73 -3.67
N TRP A 476 28.55 2.17 -3.04
CA TRP A 476 28.24 2.45 -1.64
C TRP A 476 29.40 2.10 -0.72
N ALA A 477 29.96 0.89 -0.84
CA ALA A 477 31.13 0.47 -0.04
C ALA A 477 32.32 1.44 -0.21
N ARG A 478 32.67 1.80 -1.45
CA ARG A 478 33.74 2.77 -1.76
C ARG A 478 33.47 4.17 -1.20
N ARG A 479 32.19 4.57 -1.10
CA ARG A 479 31.79 5.84 -0.47
C ARG A 479 31.99 5.81 1.05
N LEU A 480 31.89 4.64 1.68
CA LEU A 480 32.12 4.46 3.12
C LEU A 480 33.60 4.31 3.50
N ASP A 481 34.49 4.01 2.54
CA ASP A 481 35.95 4.10 2.74
C ASP A 481 36.42 5.55 2.98
N ALA A 482 35.65 6.55 2.51
CA ALA A 482 35.99 7.95 2.69
C ALA A 482 35.95 8.35 4.18
N GLN A 483 37.09 8.82 4.69
CA GLN A 483 37.30 9.22 6.09
C GLN A 483 37.14 8.10 7.14
N TRP A 484 37.00 6.83 6.74
CA TRP A 484 36.95 5.70 7.66
C TRP A 484 38.31 5.06 7.87
N ASN A 485 38.65 4.73 9.12
CA ASN A 485 39.82 3.94 9.45
C ASN A 485 39.46 2.89 10.52
N LEU A 486 39.30 1.64 10.08
CA LEU A 486 38.98 0.52 10.96
C LEU A 486 40.06 0.26 12.03
N GLY A 487 41.32 0.58 11.75
CA GLY A 487 42.40 0.52 12.74
C GLY A 487 42.19 1.53 13.88
N THR A 488 41.79 2.76 13.54
CA THR A 488 41.42 3.79 14.52
C THR A 488 40.15 3.40 15.30
N ALA A 489 39.13 2.86 14.63
CA ALA A 489 37.92 2.33 15.28
C ALA A 489 38.26 1.25 16.33
N ARG A 490 39.03 0.23 15.94
CA ARG A 490 39.51 -0.83 16.84
C ARG A 490 40.37 -0.29 17.98
N LYS A 491 41.24 0.69 17.71
CA LYS A 491 42.09 1.36 18.71
C LYS A 491 41.27 2.08 19.78
N VAL A 492 40.22 2.82 19.38
CA VAL A 492 39.33 3.54 20.31
C VAL A 492 38.48 2.56 21.13
N ALA A 493 37.82 1.60 20.48
CA ALA A 493 37.03 0.57 21.18
C ALA A 493 37.88 -0.25 22.18
N SER A 494 39.10 -0.64 21.79
CA SER A 494 40.02 -1.37 22.67
C SER A 494 40.48 -0.56 23.88
N LYS A 495 40.60 0.77 23.77
CA LYS A 495 40.87 1.66 24.92
C LYS A 495 39.66 1.67 25.88
N LEU A 496 38.44 1.80 25.35
CA LEU A 496 37.20 1.86 26.15
C LEU A 496 36.94 0.56 26.92
N VAL A 497 37.05 -0.60 26.27
CA VAL A 497 36.85 -1.91 26.92
C VAL A 497 37.86 -2.12 28.05
N LYS A 498 39.13 -1.73 27.84
CA LYS A 498 40.19 -1.81 28.86
C LYS A 498 40.01 -0.82 30.03
N HIS A 499 39.30 0.29 29.82
CA HIS A 499 39.00 1.25 30.89
C HIS A 499 38.03 0.67 31.92
N TYR A 500 36.96 0.01 31.46
CA TYR A 500 35.99 -0.63 32.35
C TYR A 500 36.46 -1.98 32.88
N ASN A 501 37.19 -2.76 32.07
CA ASN A 501 37.70 -4.09 32.42
C ASN A 501 36.63 -5.11 32.89
N ASP A 502 35.36 -4.87 32.56
CA ASP A 502 34.21 -5.72 32.86
C ASP A 502 33.35 -5.94 31.60
N PRO A 503 33.24 -7.18 31.07
CA PRO A 503 32.35 -7.52 29.96
C PRO A 503 30.86 -7.28 30.22
N GLY A 504 30.43 -7.15 31.48
CA GLY A 504 29.08 -6.73 31.89
C GLY A 504 28.85 -5.21 31.84
N MET A 505 29.90 -4.42 31.62
CA MET A 505 29.83 -2.96 31.43
C MET A 505 30.02 -2.55 29.97
N VAL A 506 31.05 -3.09 29.30
CA VAL A 506 31.35 -2.85 27.88
C VAL A 506 31.94 -4.10 27.24
N LYS A 507 31.32 -4.58 26.16
CA LYS A 507 31.76 -5.75 25.38
C LYS A 507 31.74 -5.45 23.88
N VAL A 508 32.74 -5.92 23.13
CA VAL A 508 32.70 -5.90 21.65
C VAL A 508 31.83 -7.04 21.13
N LEU A 509 30.98 -6.74 20.13
CA LEU A 509 30.16 -7.70 19.41
C LEU A 509 30.72 -7.96 18.01
N ASP A 510 31.03 -6.90 17.26
CA ASP A 510 31.79 -6.95 15.99
C ASP A 510 32.88 -5.88 16.08
N ASP A 511 34.13 -6.26 15.82
CA ASP A 511 35.26 -5.33 15.77
C ASP A 511 35.49 -4.75 14.36
N GLY A 512 34.56 -5.02 13.44
CA GLY A 512 34.63 -4.79 12.00
C GLY A 512 35.29 -5.93 11.23
N SER A 513 35.25 -7.15 11.78
CA SER A 513 35.69 -8.39 11.11
C SER A 513 34.56 -9.05 10.32
N GLU A 514 33.30 -8.91 10.75
CA GLU A 514 32.13 -9.25 9.90
C GLU A 514 31.81 -8.06 8.97
N HIS A 515 31.81 -6.83 9.49
CA HIS A 515 31.42 -5.63 8.75
C HIS A 515 32.52 -4.55 8.74
N GLN A 516 33.33 -4.46 7.69
CA GLN A 516 34.49 -3.55 7.62
C GLN A 516 34.21 -2.06 7.91
N HIS A 517 32.97 -1.59 7.68
CA HIS A 517 32.50 -0.22 7.91
C HIS A 517 31.64 -0.04 9.17
N ARG A 518 31.70 -0.99 10.12
CA ARG A 518 30.94 -0.97 11.38
C ARG A 518 31.83 -1.48 12.52
N LEU A 519 31.64 -0.95 13.71
CA LEU A 519 32.13 -1.54 14.96
C LEU A 519 30.97 -1.52 15.97
N ALA A 520 30.61 -2.68 16.51
CA ALA A 520 29.43 -2.86 17.35
C ALA A 520 29.83 -3.21 18.79
N LEU A 521 29.28 -2.49 19.76
CA LEU A 521 29.50 -2.68 21.19
C LEU A 521 28.17 -3.01 21.89
N CYS A 522 28.22 -3.85 22.93
CA CYS A 522 27.17 -3.96 23.94
C CYS A 522 27.63 -3.17 25.17
N ILE A 523 26.80 -2.25 25.65
CA ILE A 523 27.13 -1.30 26.72
C ILE A 523 26.00 -1.26 27.75
N ASN A 524 26.34 -1.26 29.03
CA ASN A 524 25.36 -1.11 30.11
C ASN A 524 24.73 0.30 30.08
N VAL A 525 23.43 0.41 30.35
CA VAL A 525 22.73 1.71 30.31
C VAL A 525 23.33 2.73 31.28
N SER A 526 23.90 2.28 32.42
CA SER A 526 24.57 3.15 33.39
C SER A 526 25.88 3.77 32.88
N THR A 527 26.58 3.11 31.96
CA THR A 527 27.88 3.56 31.40
C THR A 527 27.75 4.22 30.04
N LEU A 528 26.64 3.97 29.32
CA LEU A 528 26.39 4.39 27.94
C LEU A 528 26.74 5.85 27.65
N LYS A 529 26.30 6.80 28.48
CA LYS A 529 26.58 8.23 28.27
C LYS A 529 28.08 8.52 28.23
N HIS A 530 28.81 8.07 29.25
CA HIS A 530 30.26 8.26 29.34
C HIS A 530 31.01 7.57 28.19
N CYS A 531 30.54 6.39 27.77
CA CYS A 531 31.06 5.69 26.60
C CYS A 531 30.89 6.51 25.31
N THR A 532 29.70 7.06 25.05
CA THR A 532 29.45 7.88 23.85
C THR A 532 30.24 9.18 23.83
N GLU A 533 30.34 9.87 24.96
CA GLU A 533 31.15 11.09 25.11
C GLU A 533 32.64 10.79 24.90
N THR A 534 33.16 9.76 25.57
CA THR A 534 34.56 9.34 25.47
C THR A 534 34.94 8.86 24.07
N MET A 535 34.06 8.13 23.38
CA MET A 535 34.31 7.72 21.99
C MET A 535 34.32 8.94 21.06
N THR A 536 33.37 9.86 21.19
CA THR A 536 33.32 11.10 20.38
C THR A 536 34.60 11.92 20.53
N GLU A 537 35.04 12.15 21.78
CA GLU A 537 36.32 12.82 22.06
C GLU A 537 37.52 12.06 21.47
N ALA A 538 37.58 10.74 21.64
CA ALA A 538 38.70 9.94 21.17
C ALA A 538 38.81 9.91 19.65
N PHE A 539 37.67 9.91 18.93
CA PHE A 539 37.65 9.96 17.47
C PHE A 539 38.04 11.34 16.93
N SER A 540 37.52 12.42 17.54
CA SER A 540 37.93 13.79 17.22
C SER A 540 39.45 14.00 17.42
N LYS A 541 40.02 13.49 18.51
CA LYS A 541 41.48 13.54 18.80
C LYS A 541 42.33 12.71 17.84
N GLU A 542 41.76 11.72 17.18
CA GLU A 542 42.44 10.89 16.16
C GLU A 542 42.11 11.36 14.72
N GLY A 543 41.42 12.51 14.57
CA GLY A 543 41.12 13.15 13.27
C GLY A 543 40.04 12.45 12.44
N MET A 544 39.20 11.61 13.06
CA MET A 544 38.20 10.80 12.38
C MET A 544 36.79 11.19 12.86
N GLU A 545 35.87 11.47 11.93
CA GLU A 545 34.47 11.69 12.27
C GLU A 545 33.67 10.37 12.11
N VAL A 546 32.84 10.05 13.10
CA VAL A 546 32.01 8.84 13.10
C VAL A 546 30.59 9.15 13.57
N ARG A 547 29.63 8.40 13.05
CA ARG A 547 28.27 8.38 13.59
C ARG A 547 28.19 7.28 14.65
N LEU A 548 27.73 7.66 15.84
CA LEU A 548 27.41 6.74 16.94
C LEU A 548 25.89 6.54 16.98
N ILE A 549 25.43 5.30 16.83
CA ILE A 549 24.01 4.93 16.78
C ILE A 549 23.70 4.00 17.97
N VAL A 550 22.73 4.39 18.80
CA VAL A 550 22.28 3.60 19.95
C VAL A 550 21.00 2.83 19.57
N SER A 551 20.89 1.56 19.97
CA SER A 551 19.66 0.78 19.80
C SER A 551 19.48 -0.33 20.86
N GLY A 552 18.29 -0.93 20.89
CA GLY A 552 17.92 -2.02 21.82
C GLY A 552 17.24 -1.55 23.10
N ALA A 553 16.88 -2.49 23.98
CA ALA A 553 16.09 -2.25 25.18
C ALA A 553 16.63 -2.99 26.42
N GLY A 554 16.04 -2.73 27.58
CA GLY A 554 16.45 -3.36 28.85
C GLY A 554 17.65 -2.67 29.53
N SER A 555 18.49 -3.45 30.22
CA SER A 555 19.64 -2.97 31.01
C SER A 555 20.90 -2.64 30.20
N HIS A 556 20.93 -3.02 28.93
CA HIS A 556 22.05 -2.79 28.02
C HIS A 556 21.55 -2.12 26.73
N ARG A 557 22.47 -1.59 25.92
CA ARG A 557 22.23 -1.07 24.57
C ARG A 557 23.32 -1.55 23.63
N TYR A 558 22.95 -1.65 22.36
CA TYR A 558 23.90 -1.75 21.27
C TYR A 558 24.36 -0.34 20.90
N LEU A 559 25.67 -0.14 20.81
CA LEU A 559 26.29 1.08 20.30
C LEU A 559 27.07 0.72 19.03
N ASP A 560 26.55 1.17 17.89
CA ASP A 560 27.15 1.02 16.58
C ASP A 560 27.95 2.27 16.20
N CYS A 561 29.23 2.08 15.89
CA CYS A 561 30.14 3.09 15.39
C CYS A 561 30.35 2.88 13.88
N VAL A 562 29.96 3.85 13.06
CA VAL A 562 29.99 3.77 11.59
C VAL A 562 30.54 5.08 10.98
N PRO A 563 31.00 5.10 9.71
CA PRO A 563 31.40 6.34 9.03
C PRO A 563 30.28 7.39 9.06
N MET A 564 30.61 8.68 9.06
CA MET A 564 29.59 9.76 8.99
C MET A 564 28.68 9.67 7.75
N ALA A 565 29.22 9.13 6.65
CA ALA A 565 28.50 8.86 5.41
C ALA A 565 27.55 7.65 5.49
N ALA A 566 27.61 6.83 6.55
CA ALA A 566 26.71 5.71 6.81
C ALA A 566 25.59 6.09 7.80
N GLY A 567 24.62 5.19 7.93
CA GLY A 567 23.38 5.36 8.70
C GLY A 567 22.16 4.99 7.85
N LYS A 568 21.04 4.60 8.49
CA LYS A 568 19.79 4.21 7.80
C LYS A 568 19.38 5.26 6.75
N GLU A 569 19.44 6.54 7.10
CA GLU A 569 19.04 7.67 6.24
C GLU A 569 20.00 7.92 5.08
N GLN A 570 21.32 7.92 5.35
CA GLN A 570 22.31 8.20 4.31
C GLN A 570 22.29 7.11 3.22
N ALA A 571 22.02 5.86 3.61
CA ALA A 571 21.78 4.74 2.70
C ALA A 571 20.42 4.84 1.98
N LEU A 572 19.33 5.19 2.67
CA LEU A 572 18.01 5.47 2.07
C LEU A 572 18.14 6.51 0.96
N GLN A 573 18.78 7.65 1.26
CA GLN A 573 18.97 8.76 0.33
C GLN A 573 19.86 8.39 -0.86
N TYR A 574 20.83 7.49 -0.67
CA TYR A 574 21.63 6.94 -1.76
C TYR A 574 20.78 6.10 -2.72
N VAL A 575 19.98 5.17 -2.18
CA VAL A 575 19.08 4.32 -2.98
C VAL A 575 17.99 5.17 -3.67
N ARG A 576 17.41 6.17 -2.98
CA ARG A 576 16.43 7.09 -3.56
C ARG A 576 16.95 7.77 -4.82
N ARG A 577 18.19 8.26 -4.78
CA ARG A 577 18.87 8.89 -5.92
C ARG A 577 19.23 7.90 -7.02
N MET A 578 19.67 6.68 -6.67
CA MET A 578 19.94 5.60 -7.64
C MET A 578 18.70 5.27 -8.51
N TYR A 579 17.51 5.27 -7.91
CA TYR A 579 16.24 5.01 -8.61
C TYR A 579 15.55 6.30 -9.12
N GLY A 580 16.15 7.47 -8.94
CA GLY A 580 15.62 8.75 -9.44
C GLY A 580 14.28 9.16 -8.82
N ILE A 581 14.01 8.80 -7.57
CA ILE A 581 12.72 9.00 -6.90
C ILE A 581 12.68 10.37 -6.21
N ALA A 582 11.60 11.13 -6.41
CA ALA A 582 11.40 12.43 -5.75
C ALA A 582 11.24 12.28 -4.23
N GLU A 583 11.59 13.31 -3.45
CA GLU A 583 11.53 13.27 -1.97
C GLU A 583 10.12 12.90 -1.48
N HIS A 584 9.08 13.53 -2.03
CA HIS A 584 7.68 13.30 -1.67
C HIS A 584 7.10 11.96 -2.16
N LEU A 585 7.85 11.20 -2.96
CA LEU A 585 7.51 9.83 -3.41
C LEU A 585 8.38 8.77 -2.71
N CYS A 586 9.30 9.19 -1.84
CA CYS A 586 9.98 8.32 -0.90
C CYS A 586 9.15 8.26 0.39
N VAL A 587 9.04 7.08 1.01
CA VAL A 587 8.30 6.91 2.26
C VAL A 587 9.09 6.00 3.18
N ALA A 588 9.41 6.49 4.38
CA ALA A 588 9.99 5.67 5.44
C ALA A 588 8.91 5.05 6.33
N ALA A 589 9.15 3.83 6.82
CA ALA A 589 8.34 3.16 7.83
C ALA A 589 9.22 2.55 8.93
N GLY A 590 8.84 2.73 10.20
CA GLY A 590 9.56 2.21 11.37
C GLY A 590 8.70 2.08 12.62
N ASP A 591 9.26 1.49 13.67
CA ASP A 591 8.61 1.26 14.97
C ASP A 591 9.48 1.60 16.19
N SER A 592 10.81 1.71 16.05
CA SER A 592 11.73 1.85 17.18
C SER A 592 12.65 3.08 17.10
N GLY A 593 13.41 3.36 18.16
CA GLY A 593 14.36 4.48 18.20
C GLY A 593 15.49 4.36 17.17
N ASN A 594 15.76 3.16 16.64
CA ASN A 594 16.74 2.96 15.57
C ASN A 594 16.26 3.49 14.20
N ASP A 595 14.95 3.75 14.06
CA ASP A 595 14.31 4.29 12.86
C ASP A 595 14.29 5.82 12.83
N ILE A 596 14.51 6.48 13.97
CA ILE A 596 14.44 7.94 14.11
C ILE A 596 15.25 8.65 13.01
N LEU A 597 16.51 8.25 12.78
CA LEU A 597 17.35 8.87 11.74
C LEU A 597 16.72 8.80 10.35
N MET A 598 16.04 7.70 10.03
CA MET A 598 15.33 7.46 8.76
C MET A 598 13.97 8.17 8.71
N LEU A 599 13.33 8.43 9.86
CA LEU A 599 12.05 9.15 9.95
C LEU A 599 12.24 10.67 10.10
N GLU A 600 13.47 11.12 10.35
CA GLU A 600 13.89 12.52 10.41
C GLU A 600 14.08 13.16 9.03
N GLY A 601 14.37 12.37 7.98
CA GLY A 601 14.58 12.84 6.61
C GLY A 601 13.39 13.62 6.01
N ASP A 602 13.63 14.46 5.00
CA ASP A 602 12.62 15.41 4.47
C ASP A 602 11.44 14.77 3.71
N HIS A 603 11.52 13.47 3.43
CA HIS A 603 10.45 12.70 2.80
C HIS A 603 9.32 12.32 3.80
N PRO A 604 8.14 11.93 3.30
CA PRO A 604 7.11 11.25 4.08
C PRO A 604 7.62 10.14 5.01
N GLY A 605 7.05 10.06 6.21
CA GLY A 605 7.32 9.03 7.21
C GLY A 605 6.04 8.40 7.76
N ILE A 606 6.14 7.14 8.15
CA ILE A 606 5.08 6.33 8.76
C ILE A 606 5.65 5.72 10.04
N VAL A 607 4.91 5.82 11.14
CA VAL A 607 5.21 5.09 12.38
C VAL A 607 4.03 4.21 12.73
N VAL A 608 4.26 2.89 12.72
CA VAL A 608 3.20 1.87 12.88
C VAL A 608 2.60 1.88 14.29
N GLY A 609 1.33 1.46 14.43
CA GLY A 609 0.58 1.58 15.69
C GLY A 609 1.13 0.79 16.88
N ASN A 610 2.05 -0.14 16.64
CA ASN A 610 2.77 -0.89 17.69
C ASN A 610 4.14 -0.27 18.06
N ALA A 611 4.40 0.97 17.67
CA ALA A 611 5.69 1.62 17.89
C ALA A 611 6.09 1.77 19.36
N GLN A 612 7.39 1.67 19.58
CA GLN A 612 8.00 1.66 20.91
C GLN A 612 8.04 3.07 21.51
N SER A 613 7.94 3.14 22.84
CA SER A 613 7.80 4.41 23.56
C SER A 613 8.92 5.42 23.28
N GLU A 614 10.12 4.97 22.91
CA GLU A 614 11.23 5.85 22.52
C GLU A 614 10.97 6.60 21.20
N LEU A 615 10.38 5.94 20.19
CA LEU A 615 10.00 6.57 18.93
C LEU A 615 8.78 7.49 19.13
N LEU A 616 7.78 7.06 19.91
CA LEU A 616 6.62 7.91 20.25
C LEU A 616 7.06 9.19 21.00
N ASN A 617 7.99 9.08 21.96
CA ASN A 617 8.61 10.21 22.66
C ASN A 617 9.46 11.12 21.77
N TRP A 618 9.83 10.67 20.56
CA TRP A 618 10.45 11.50 19.54
C TRP A 618 9.39 12.21 18.69
N ILE A 619 8.35 11.51 18.19
CA ILE A 619 7.25 12.10 17.38
C ILE A 619 6.60 13.28 18.08
N VAL A 620 6.28 13.16 19.38
CA VAL A 620 5.60 14.19 20.17
C VAL A 620 6.42 15.50 20.27
N LYS A 621 7.73 15.45 20.01
CA LYS A 621 8.61 16.63 19.96
C LYS A 621 8.76 17.23 18.56
N GLN A 622 8.29 16.55 17.52
CA GLN A 622 8.40 17.01 16.14
C GLN A 622 7.29 18.00 15.79
N ASN A 623 7.59 18.87 14.84
CA ASN A 623 6.60 19.76 14.25
C ASN A 623 5.54 18.92 13.49
N GLN A 624 4.26 19.10 13.82
CA GLN A 624 3.14 18.31 13.29
C GLN A 624 2.73 18.78 11.88
N SER A 625 3.69 18.82 10.95
CA SER A 625 3.53 19.29 9.57
C SER A 625 2.80 18.31 8.65
N GLY A 626 2.47 17.11 9.14
CA GLY A 626 1.95 15.99 8.34
C GLY A 626 3.03 15.15 7.67
N LYS A 627 4.32 15.54 7.70
CA LYS A 627 5.42 14.76 7.09
C LYS A 627 5.49 13.34 7.65
N THR A 628 5.50 13.21 8.97
CA THR A 628 5.62 11.92 9.67
C THR A 628 4.28 11.60 10.33
N LEU A 629 3.65 10.48 9.93
CA LEU A 629 2.34 10.08 10.40
C LEU A 629 2.44 8.90 11.37
N TYR A 630 1.91 9.06 12.58
CA TYR A 630 1.53 7.93 13.41
C TYR A 630 0.20 7.34 12.92
N VAL A 631 0.13 6.02 12.79
CA VAL A 631 -1.02 5.25 12.27
C VAL A 631 -1.61 4.33 13.33
N ASP A 632 -2.90 3.97 13.23
CA ASP A 632 -3.51 3.03 14.18
C ASP A 632 -3.06 1.59 13.91
N ALA A 633 -2.94 1.22 12.64
CA ALA A 633 -2.67 -0.16 12.27
C ALA A 633 -1.21 -0.56 12.58
N SER A 634 -1.06 -1.77 13.13
CA SER A 634 0.24 -2.36 13.48
C SER A 634 0.92 -3.03 12.30
N PHE A 635 2.25 -3.13 12.36
CA PHE A 635 3.08 -3.84 11.37
C PHE A 635 2.77 -3.37 9.92
N ALA A 636 2.82 -4.30 8.95
CA ALA A 636 2.62 -3.96 7.54
C ALA A 636 1.23 -3.41 7.19
N ASP A 637 0.18 -3.62 8.01
CA ASP A 637 -1.11 -2.95 7.80
C ASP A 637 -1.00 -1.45 8.10
N GLY A 638 -0.16 -1.05 9.06
CA GLY A 638 0.21 0.34 9.34
C GLY A 638 0.92 1.01 8.18
N ILE A 639 1.79 0.27 7.49
CA ILE A 639 2.43 0.75 6.25
C ILE A 639 1.38 1.04 5.18
N VAL A 640 0.36 0.18 5.03
CA VAL A 640 -0.74 0.39 4.08
C VAL A 640 -1.61 1.60 4.48
N GLU A 641 -1.95 1.77 5.77
CA GLU A 641 -2.66 2.95 6.26
C GLU A 641 -1.87 4.25 6.03
N GLY A 642 -0.56 4.23 6.30
CA GLY A 642 0.32 5.39 6.13
C GLY A 642 0.49 5.78 4.66
N LEU A 643 0.67 4.81 3.75
CA LEU A 643 0.68 5.08 2.30
C LEU A 643 -0.65 5.68 1.85
N ALA A 644 -1.78 5.17 2.33
CA ALA A 644 -3.10 5.72 2.02
C ALA A 644 -3.27 7.16 2.52
N ARG A 645 -2.84 7.46 3.75
CA ARG A 645 -2.92 8.80 4.35
C ARG A 645 -1.97 9.82 3.72
N HIS A 646 -0.86 9.37 3.13
CA HIS A 646 0.03 10.18 2.28
C HIS A 646 -0.45 10.32 0.83
N GLY A 647 -1.54 9.64 0.42
CA GLY A 647 -2.07 9.67 -0.95
C GLY A 647 -1.35 8.74 -1.94
N LEU A 648 -0.51 7.83 -1.45
CA LEU A 648 0.44 7.02 -2.21
C LEU A 648 0.03 5.53 -2.35
N TYR A 649 -1.23 5.18 -2.05
CA TYR A 649 -1.80 3.82 -2.08
C TYR A 649 -2.33 3.41 -3.46
#